data_AF-A0A3N5PXH9-F1
#
_entry.id   AF-A0A3N5PXH9-F1
#
_cell.length_a   1.000
_cell.length_b   1.000
_cell.length_c   1.000
_cell.angle_alpha   90.00
_cell.angle_beta   90.00
_cell.angle_gamma   90.00
#
_symmetry.space_group_name_H-M   'P 1'
#
loop_
_entity.id
_entity.type
_entity.pdbx_description
1 polymer ?
#
loop_
_entity_poly.entity_id
_entity_poly.type
_entity_poly.pdbx_seq_one_letter_code
_entity_poly.pdbx_strand_id
1 'polypeptide(L)'
;SRGDENLKEIETVIENFVLSVTSKSHLSKTSVPNLFELLVSYGVNHPSSYERIRRFFLQYELYGSTKDLRVIALKSRMEIRNLFTAWLGQNQRVAIDPETGEEYRWDDVLIFDQAISEADQSILRRAISERQIIREAIFLFSGHVLISLNNILPSGVWISKYSESEKRSVFRVTVQTRFQGGFDLAIHLNHKEASEMIEEEIKWKVIAGTEVNGEKLAAKLGGLWEDYNLWTEEFVGDESVERFIRREYKRNDELTLEKLRNLWKFFVWSAAAAYVKFWKLSDMKMELTDTTPDGLIVSPHDYQTGCIITSFSKRRKTESTLAFVMNFYESFVKQTEEKYPQIKKASVWNAIFSGIIEAEGIDNGISLINKFRRELGISDVDKKEDISTRIDSFIRNVKNHGYLPKQLYFAVKRFHRWYSLNRSASLSAQAEMIYELYETYRLFDLEEQYPAARTRFFLETVFYNSTQRFKDVLRELVRKQRHRKISKDESLKLINALHFEFELDEKETYFITRLGYPHLKPSDTAAMLSIKSEIAVQPNLVVQLQDDDGNIFTIRNPINPKEISKLHQLYLEANLNVNFRPEHHFLVAISDRGFIIGGAFYYRSDEDTVHMEKIVVSNRYRRKGISEGLMNELFSRIKSENIKFVTTGFFRPEYFYRFGFKIERKYSGLVKEL
;
A
#
# COMPACT_ATOMS: atom_id res chain seq x y z
N SER A 1 16.64 9.52 6.58
CA SER A 1 18.04 9.97 6.68
C SER A 1 18.08 11.28 7.47
N ARG A 2 19.23 11.75 8.00
CA ARG A 2 19.30 13.08 8.67
C ARG A 2 18.91 14.25 7.74
N GLY A 3 18.93 14.07 6.42
CA GLY A 3 18.49 15.06 5.44
C GLY A 3 16.97 15.23 5.39
N ASP A 4 16.21 14.13 5.44
CA ASP A 4 14.75 14.16 5.28
C ASP A 4 14.02 14.85 6.44
N GLU A 5 14.56 14.73 7.65
CA GLU A 5 14.07 15.40 8.86
C GLU A 5 14.27 16.91 8.75
N ASN A 6 15.48 17.35 8.39
CA ASN A 6 15.79 18.77 8.18
C ASN A 6 14.93 19.41 7.08
N LEU A 7 14.70 18.71 5.97
CA LEU A 7 13.86 19.23 4.88
C LEU A 7 12.40 19.44 5.33
N LYS A 8 11.85 18.50 6.12
CA LYS A 8 10.50 18.62 6.65
C LYS A 8 10.36 19.82 7.60
N GLU A 9 11.37 20.07 8.42
CA GLU A 9 11.39 21.24 9.31
C GLU A 9 11.44 22.55 8.51
N ILE A 10 12.28 22.64 7.48
CA ILE A 10 12.36 23.81 6.59
C ILE A 10 11.01 24.07 5.92
N GLU A 11 10.37 23.04 5.35
CA GLU A 11 9.04 23.14 4.73
C GLU A 11 7.99 23.65 5.73
N THR A 12 7.98 23.10 6.95
CA THR A 12 7.04 23.50 8.01
C THR A 12 7.22 24.97 8.41
N VAL A 13 8.46 25.43 8.53
CA VAL A 13 8.77 26.84 8.83
C VAL A 13 8.26 27.74 7.69
N ILE A 14 8.53 27.38 6.43
CA ILE A 14 8.06 28.13 5.28
C ILE A 14 6.53 28.21 5.27
N GLU A 15 5.83 27.09 5.46
CA GLU A 15 4.37 27.02 5.51
C GLU A 15 3.80 28.00 6.54
N ASN A 16 4.35 28.02 7.76
CA ASN A 16 3.93 28.94 8.82
C ASN A 16 4.08 30.42 8.42
N PHE A 17 5.19 30.79 7.77
CA PHE A 17 5.38 32.16 7.30
C PHE A 17 4.44 32.49 6.13
N VAL A 18 4.24 31.56 5.20
CA VAL A 18 3.34 31.75 4.06
C VAL A 18 1.89 31.94 4.50
N LEU A 19 1.43 31.24 5.55
CA LEU A 19 0.09 31.42 6.12
C LEU A 19 -0.17 32.86 6.62
N SER A 20 0.88 33.59 7.02
CA SER A 20 0.79 34.99 7.44
C SER A 20 0.77 35.99 6.27
N VAL A 21 1.01 35.53 5.04
CA VAL A 21 1.02 36.38 3.84
C VAL A 21 -0.40 36.59 3.33
N THR A 22 -0.83 37.85 3.31
CA THR A 22 -2.12 38.29 2.78
C THR A 22 -1.95 39.18 1.54
N SER A 23 -3.05 39.52 0.86
CA SER A 23 -3.02 40.46 -0.28
C SER A 23 -2.52 41.86 0.07
N LYS A 24 -2.45 42.22 1.35
CA LYS A 24 -1.90 43.48 1.86
C LYS A 24 -0.43 43.38 2.28
N SER A 25 0.12 42.18 2.36
CA SER A 25 1.51 41.94 2.78
C SER A 25 2.47 42.26 1.63
N HIS A 26 3.50 43.06 1.89
CA HIS A 26 4.61 43.23 0.95
C HIS A 26 5.57 42.05 1.11
N LEU A 27 5.56 41.11 0.16
CA LEU A 27 6.33 39.86 0.26
C LEU A 27 7.83 40.10 0.45
N SER A 28 8.38 41.15 -0.15
CA SER A 28 9.79 41.56 0.00
C SER A 28 10.19 41.98 1.41
N LYS A 29 9.23 42.27 2.30
CA LYS A 29 9.47 42.60 3.71
C LYS A 29 9.24 41.41 4.65
N THR A 30 8.96 40.23 4.10
CA THR A 30 8.79 38.99 4.86
C THR A 30 10.02 38.10 4.73
N SER A 31 10.13 37.07 5.57
CA SER A 31 11.21 36.08 5.46
C SER A 31 10.99 35.07 4.32
N VAL A 32 9.83 35.06 3.66
CA VAL A 32 9.46 34.05 2.66
C VAL A 32 10.46 33.98 1.49
N PRO A 33 10.91 35.09 0.88
CA PRO A 33 11.92 35.03 -0.18
C PRO A 33 13.22 34.35 0.24
N ASN A 34 13.78 34.76 1.39
CA ASN A 34 15.04 34.20 1.90
C ASN A 34 14.90 32.71 2.26
N LEU A 35 13.73 32.29 2.75
CA LEU A 35 13.47 30.88 3.03
C LEU A 35 13.30 30.04 1.76
N PHE A 36 12.72 30.61 0.69
CA PHE A 36 12.68 29.96 -0.62
C PHE A 36 14.10 29.81 -1.19
N GLU A 37 14.94 30.84 -1.08
CA GLU A 37 16.37 30.79 -1.47
C GLU A 37 17.16 29.76 -0.65
N LEU A 38 16.89 29.66 0.66
CA LEU A 38 17.47 28.62 1.52
C LEU A 38 17.07 27.22 1.02
N LEU A 39 15.79 27.02 0.66
CA LEU A 39 15.30 25.74 0.16
C LEU A 39 15.91 25.38 -1.20
N VAL A 40 16.10 26.36 -2.10
CA VAL A 40 16.86 26.17 -3.34
C VAL A 40 18.29 25.74 -3.01
N SER A 41 18.98 26.49 -2.15
CA SER A 41 20.36 26.21 -1.73
C SER A 41 20.50 24.82 -1.09
N TYR A 42 19.53 24.42 -0.29
CA TYR A 42 19.45 23.08 0.28
C TYR A 42 19.37 22.01 -0.83
N GLY A 43 18.47 22.18 -1.80
CA GLY A 43 18.30 21.23 -2.91
C GLY A 43 19.53 21.06 -3.79
N VAL A 44 20.34 22.11 -3.97
CA VAL A 44 21.63 22.03 -4.68
C VAL A 44 22.62 21.12 -3.95
N ASN A 45 22.67 21.21 -2.62
CA ASN A 45 23.57 20.40 -1.80
C ASN A 45 23.01 18.99 -1.51
N HIS A 46 21.71 18.80 -1.72
CA HIS A 46 20.99 17.53 -1.52
C HIS A 46 20.14 17.17 -2.75
N PRO A 47 20.76 16.73 -3.87
CA PRO A 47 20.07 16.45 -5.13
C PRO A 47 18.97 15.37 -5.05
N SER A 48 19.08 14.44 -4.10
CA SER A 48 18.03 13.44 -3.82
C SER A 48 16.71 14.08 -3.39
N SER A 49 16.74 15.31 -2.86
CA SER A 49 15.56 16.07 -2.44
C SER A 49 14.90 16.87 -3.57
N TYR A 50 15.47 16.86 -4.78
CA TYR A 50 14.99 17.68 -5.91
C TYR A 50 13.51 17.47 -6.22
N GLU A 51 13.03 16.23 -6.32
CA GLU A 51 11.62 15.95 -6.66
C GLU A 51 10.65 16.59 -5.65
N ARG A 52 10.98 16.47 -4.36
CA ARG A 52 10.19 17.01 -3.25
C ARG A 52 10.19 18.54 -3.25
N ILE A 53 11.35 19.16 -3.42
CA ILE A 53 11.50 20.62 -3.45
C ILE A 53 10.80 21.22 -4.69
N ARG A 54 10.96 20.60 -5.86
CA ARG A 54 10.27 20.99 -7.10
C ARG A 54 8.76 20.99 -6.90
N ARG A 55 8.22 19.95 -6.26
CA ARG A 55 6.79 19.84 -5.93
C ARG A 55 6.36 20.93 -4.95
N PHE A 56 7.14 21.16 -3.90
CA PHE A 56 6.84 22.18 -2.88
C PHE A 56 6.67 23.57 -3.51
N PHE A 57 7.61 23.99 -4.36
CA PHE A 57 7.44 25.26 -5.09
C PHE A 57 6.24 25.24 -6.04
N LEU A 58 6.00 24.12 -6.72
CA LEU A 58 4.87 24.01 -7.63
C LEU A 58 3.50 24.18 -6.94
N GLN A 59 3.36 23.71 -5.69
CA GLN A 59 2.14 23.92 -4.91
C GLN A 59 1.84 25.41 -4.70
N TYR A 60 2.86 26.22 -4.38
CA TYR A 60 2.69 27.66 -4.23
C TYR A 60 2.57 28.40 -5.56
N GLU A 61 3.15 27.89 -6.64
CA GLU A 61 2.90 28.42 -7.98
C GLU A 61 1.43 28.28 -8.37
N LEU A 62 0.83 27.10 -8.13
CA LEU A 62 -0.55 26.83 -8.52
C LEU A 62 -1.57 27.46 -7.56
N TYR A 63 -1.32 27.40 -6.24
CA TYR A 63 -2.31 27.72 -5.21
C TYR A 63 -1.91 28.84 -4.26
N GLY A 64 -0.79 29.52 -4.52
CA GLY A 64 -0.34 30.65 -3.71
C GLY A 64 -1.43 31.72 -3.55
N SER A 65 -1.64 32.18 -2.32
CA SER A 65 -2.70 33.12 -1.94
C SER A 65 -2.58 34.49 -2.63
N THR A 66 -1.36 34.91 -2.97
CA THR A 66 -1.07 36.18 -3.64
C THR A 66 -0.35 35.96 -4.97
N LYS A 67 -0.45 36.95 -5.88
CA LYS A 67 0.25 36.91 -7.17
C LYS A 67 1.77 36.86 -6.97
N ASP A 68 2.30 37.64 -6.03
CA ASP A 68 3.74 37.71 -5.75
C ASP A 68 4.29 36.36 -5.25
N LEU A 69 3.52 35.67 -4.40
CA LEU A 69 3.89 34.33 -3.92
C LEU A 69 3.94 33.31 -5.08
N ARG A 70 2.98 33.36 -6.00
CA ARG A 70 3.00 32.49 -7.19
C ARG A 70 4.22 32.78 -8.08
N VAL A 71 4.58 34.06 -8.23
CA VAL A 71 5.73 34.48 -9.04
C VAL A 71 7.06 34.03 -8.40
N ILE A 72 7.25 34.20 -7.09
CA ILE A 72 8.49 33.75 -6.45
C ILE A 72 8.61 32.23 -6.48
N ALA A 73 7.51 31.51 -6.29
CA ALA A 73 7.48 30.06 -6.38
C ALA A 73 7.87 29.55 -7.77
N LEU A 74 7.32 30.15 -8.84
CA LEU A 74 7.71 29.86 -10.21
C LEU A 74 9.22 30.10 -10.41
N LYS A 75 9.74 31.25 -9.97
CA LYS A 75 11.17 31.58 -10.09
C LYS A 75 12.05 30.56 -9.38
N SER A 76 11.76 30.24 -8.12
CA SER A 76 12.52 29.25 -7.34
C SER A 76 12.44 27.85 -7.95
N ARG A 77 11.29 27.46 -8.52
CA ARG A 77 11.13 26.18 -9.23
C ARG A 77 11.99 26.11 -10.49
N MET A 78 12.06 27.18 -11.26
CA MET A 78 12.90 27.26 -12.46
C MET A 78 14.39 27.28 -12.08
N GLU A 79 14.74 28.01 -11.03
CA GLU A 79 16.10 28.09 -10.52
C GLU A 79 16.62 26.73 -10.04
N ILE A 80 15.86 26.01 -9.20
CA ILE A 80 16.28 24.69 -8.72
C ILE A 80 16.38 23.68 -9.86
N ARG A 81 15.52 23.75 -10.89
CA ARG A 81 15.64 22.91 -12.09
C ARG A 81 16.96 23.17 -12.83
N ASN A 82 17.32 24.43 -13.03
CA ASN A 82 18.57 24.79 -13.71
C ASN A 82 19.80 24.33 -12.92
N LEU A 83 19.79 24.55 -11.60
CA LEU A 83 20.90 24.14 -10.73
C LEU A 83 21.01 22.63 -10.61
N PHE A 84 19.89 21.91 -10.55
CA PHE A 84 19.87 20.44 -10.59
C PHE A 84 20.43 19.91 -11.91
N THR A 85 20.01 20.49 -13.04
CA THR A 85 20.54 20.11 -14.37
C THR A 85 22.04 20.39 -14.47
N ALA A 86 22.51 21.51 -13.92
CA ALA A 86 23.93 21.83 -13.86
C ALA A 86 24.70 20.85 -12.97
N TRP A 87 24.12 20.44 -11.83
CA TRP A 87 24.70 19.44 -10.93
C TRP A 87 24.82 18.06 -11.58
N LEU A 88 23.85 17.64 -12.40
CA LEU A 88 23.95 16.40 -13.20
C LEU A 88 25.17 16.39 -14.13
N GLY A 89 25.77 17.56 -14.40
CA GLY A 89 26.98 17.73 -15.18
C GLY A 89 26.74 17.64 -16.68
N GLN A 90 27.76 17.94 -17.48
CA GLN A 90 27.66 17.88 -18.93
C GLN A 90 27.44 16.44 -19.43
N ASN A 91 26.74 16.31 -20.56
CA ASN A 91 26.60 15.02 -21.21
C ASN A 91 27.94 14.60 -21.84
N GLN A 92 28.38 13.38 -21.56
CA GLN A 92 29.66 12.90 -22.08
C GLN A 92 29.54 12.64 -23.59
N ARG A 93 30.53 13.09 -24.37
CA ARG A 93 30.54 12.92 -25.84
C ARG A 93 31.25 11.65 -26.29
N VAL A 94 32.25 11.21 -25.54
CA VAL A 94 33.08 10.05 -25.81
C VAL A 94 33.28 9.29 -24.50
N ALA A 95 33.22 7.97 -24.56
CA ALA A 95 33.61 7.05 -23.50
C ALA A 95 34.58 6.00 -24.08
N ILE A 96 35.30 5.30 -23.22
CA ILE A 96 36.24 4.24 -23.62
C ILE A 96 35.74 2.95 -23.03
N ASP A 97 35.61 1.91 -23.84
CA ASP A 97 35.20 0.59 -23.35
C ASP A 97 36.34 -0.03 -22.52
N PRO A 98 36.11 -0.39 -21.25
CA PRO A 98 37.16 -0.94 -20.40
C PRO A 98 37.61 -2.35 -20.81
N GLU A 99 36.80 -3.09 -21.58
CA GLU A 99 37.12 -4.43 -22.07
C GLU A 99 37.92 -4.39 -23.37
N THR A 100 37.56 -3.50 -24.30
CA THR A 100 38.22 -3.42 -25.63
C THR A 100 39.24 -2.29 -25.76
N GLY A 101 39.14 -1.25 -24.93
CA GLY A 101 39.93 -0.02 -25.04
C GLY A 101 39.48 0.92 -26.17
N GLU A 102 38.39 0.60 -26.88
CA GLU A 102 37.89 1.41 -27.99
C GLU A 102 37.05 2.60 -27.52
N GLU A 103 37.18 3.73 -28.21
CA GLU A 103 36.31 4.89 -28.01
C GLU A 103 34.92 4.65 -28.61
N TYR A 104 33.88 5.04 -27.89
CA TYR A 104 32.51 5.00 -28.37
C TYR A 104 31.72 6.25 -27.94
N ARG A 105 30.63 6.51 -28.66
CA ARG A 105 29.78 7.70 -28.55
C ARG A 105 28.33 7.30 -28.33
N TRP A 106 27.47 8.30 -28.16
CA TRP A 106 26.02 8.08 -28.09
C TRP A 106 25.45 7.38 -29.33
N ASP A 107 26.03 7.62 -30.50
CA ASP A 107 25.57 6.96 -31.73
C ASP A 107 25.79 5.45 -31.73
N ASP A 108 26.83 4.98 -31.02
CA ASP A 108 27.20 3.57 -30.90
C ASP A 108 26.37 2.83 -29.83
N VAL A 109 25.73 3.57 -28.90
CA VAL A 109 24.88 2.97 -27.86
C VAL A 109 23.39 2.93 -28.23
N LEU A 110 22.94 3.80 -29.14
CA LEU A 110 21.52 3.99 -29.48
C LEU A 110 21.05 3.06 -30.60
N ILE A 111 20.12 2.17 -30.28
CA ILE A 111 19.40 1.33 -31.25
C ILE A 111 17.94 1.77 -31.32
N PHE A 112 17.46 2.03 -32.54
CA PHE A 112 16.08 2.37 -32.82
C PHE A 112 15.35 1.21 -33.49
N ASP A 113 14.12 0.95 -33.03
CA ASP A 113 13.19 0.07 -33.72
C ASP A 113 12.82 0.63 -35.11
N GLN A 114 12.68 -0.26 -36.10
CA GLN A 114 12.29 0.06 -37.47
C GLN A 114 10.94 0.78 -37.56
N ALA A 115 10.06 0.62 -36.56
CA ALA A 115 8.76 1.27 -36.51
C ALA A 115 8.81 2.79 -36.23
N ILE A 116 9.98 3.34 -35.88
CA ILE A 116 10.17 4.76 -35.57
C ILE A 116 10.53 5.52 -36.85
N SER A 117 9.85 6.64 -37.12
CA SER A 117 10.11 7.47 -38.30
C SER A 117 11.53 8.07 -38.28
N GLU A 118 12.17 8.25 -39.44
CA GLU A 118 13.51 8.84 -39.52
C GLU A 118 13.58 10.24 -38.89
N ALA A 119 12.51 11.02 -39.02
CA ALA A 119 12.39 12.33 -38.40
C ALA A 119 12.44 12.25 -36.86
N ASP A 120 11.68 11.33 -36.27
CA ASP A 120 11.67 11.11 -34.82
C ASP A 120 13.01 10.55 -34.34
N GLN A 121 13.61 9.61 -35.07
CA GLN A 121 14.94 9.08 -34.75
C GLN A 121 16.00 10.18 -34.70
N SER A 122 15.97 11.11 -35.66
CA SER A 122 16.89 12.25 -35.72
C SER A 122 16.73 13.17 -34.51
N ILE A 123 15.48 13.50 -34.15
CA ILE A 123 15.18 14.34 -32.97
C ILE A 123 15.67 13.65 -31.68
N LEU A 124 15.31 12.38 -31.48
CA LEU A 124 15.67 11.62 -30.29
C LEU A 124 17.18 11.45 -30.15
N ARG A 125 17.87 11.14 -31.25
CA ARG A 125 19.34 10.99 -31.29
C ARG A 125 20.04 12.28 -30.87
N ARG A 126 19.63 13.42 -31.43
CA ARG A 126 20.18 14.74 -31.05
C ARG A 126 19.88 15.07 -29.59
N ALA A 127 18.64 14.86 -29.16
CA ALA A 127 18.23 15.19 -27.80
C ALA A 127 19.02 14.38 -26.76
N ILE A 128 19.15 13.06 -26.96
CA ILE A 128 19.85 12.17 -26.02
C ILE A 128 21.37 12.43 -26.03
N SER A 129 21.96 12.78 -27.18
CA SER A 129 23.40 13.04 -27.28
C SER A 129 23.78 14.42 -26.75
N GLU A 130 22.92 15.43 -26.87
CA GLU A 130 23.21 16.81 -26.46
C GLU A 130 22.78 17.12 -25.01
N ARG A 131 21.76 16.46 -24.48
CA ARG A 131 21.15 16.76 -23.17
C ARG A 131 21.19 15.57 -22.22
N GLN A 132 21.07 15.83 -20.91
CA GLN A 132 21.13 14.83 -19.84
C GLN A 132 19.83 14.02 -19.69
N ILE A 133 19.10 13.74 -20.77
CA ILE A 133 17.73 13.16 -20.74
C ILE A 133 17.69 11.83 -19.99
N ILE A 134 18.52 10.88 -20.41
CA ILE A 134 18.57 9.53 -19.82
C ILE A 134 19.10 9.58 -18.39
N ARG A 135 20.17 10.38 -18.16
CA ARG A 135 20.80 10.52 -16.83
C ARG A 135 19.81 11.08 -15.81
N GLU A 136 19.09 12.15 -16.16
CA GLU A 136 18.08 12.77 -15.30
C GLU A 136 16.94 11.79 -15.01
N ALA A 137 16.36 11.18 -16.04
CA ALA A 137 15.26 10.25 -15.89
C ALA A 137 15.63 9.06 -14.99
N ILE A 138 16.79 8.43 -15.22
CA ILE A 138 17.24 7.30 -14.38
C ILE A 138 17.46 7.76 -12.95
N PHE A 139 18.11 8.89 -12.71
CA PHE A 139 18.33 9.40 -11.36
C PHE A 139 17.00 9.58 -10.58
N LEU A 140 15.98 10.13 -11.24
CA LEU A 140 14.68 10.39 -10.61
C LEU A 140 13.85 9.11 -10.41
N PHE A 141 13.92 8.15 -11.32
CA PHE A 141 13.06 6.95 -11.26
C PHE A 141 13.66 5.79 -10.46
N SER A 142 14.99 5.71 -10.33
CA SER A 142 15.69 4.55 -9.78
C SER A 142 16.17 4.68 -8.33
N GLY A 143 15.72 5.70 -7.59
CA GLY A 143 16.24 5.97 -6.25
C GLY A 143 17.66 6.55 -6.29
N HIS A 144 17.90 7.49 -7.20
CA HIS A 144 19.12 8.31 -7.27
C HIS A 144 20.35 7.61 -7.87
N VAL A 145 20.17 6.60 -8.72
CA VAL A 145 21.29 6.02 -9.48
C VAL A 145 21.77 7.03 -10.52
N LEU A 146 23.03 7.45 -10.39
CA LEU A 146 23.67 8.33 -11.35
C LEU A 146 24.42 7.50 -12.38
N ILE A 147 24.13 7.75 -13.67
CA ILE A 147 24.79 7.08 -14.79
C ILE A 147 25.40 8.08 -15.77
N SER A 148 26.40 7.62 -16.51
CA SER A 148 27.11 8.33 -17.56
C SER A 148 27.24 7.45 -18.81
N LEU A 149 27.74 7.99 -19.92
CA LEU A 149 27.93 7.20 -21.14
C LEU A 149 28.84 6.00 -20.87
N ASN A 150 29.86 6.17 -20.01
CA ASN A 150 30.77 5.09 -19.63
C ASN A 150 30.12 4.00 -18.74
N ASN A 151 28.87 4.16 -18.33
CA ASN A 151 28.14 3.10 -17.62
C ASN A 151 27.30 2.25 -18.58
N ILE A 152 27.12 2.68 -19.82
CA ILE A 152 26.26 2.07 -20.83
C ILE A 152 27.14 1.33 -21.84
N LEU A 153 26.76 0.09 -22.18
CA LEU A 153 27.43 -0.71 -23.20
C LEU A 153 27.13 -0.15 -24.61
N PRO A 154 28.02 -0.36 -25.60
CA PRO A 154 27.63 -0.26 -27.01
C PRO A 154 26.34 -1.05 -27.26
N SER A 155 25.44 -0.51 -28.07
CA SER A 155 24.09 -1.06 -28.26
C SER A 155 23.23 -1.20 -27.00
N GLY A 156 23.61 -0.58 -25.88
CA GLY A 156 22.96 -0.72 -24.58
C GLY A 156 21.69 0.09 -24.39
N VAL A 157 21.31 0.95 -25.35
CA VAL A 157 20.06 1.73 -25.30
C VAL A 157 19.14 1.32 -26.44
N TRP A 158 18.03 0.64 -26.12
CA TRP A 158 16.99 0.30 -27.07
C TRP A 158 15.82 1.26 -27.00
N ILE A 159 15.43 1.81 -28.14
CA ILE A 159 14.30 2.73 -28.28
C ILE A 159 13.26 2.08 -29.18
N SER A 160 12.08 1.84 -28.62
CA SER A 160 10.95 1.22 -29.32
C SER A 160 9.71 2.10 -29.25
N LYS A 161 8.85 2.01 -30.28
CA LYS A 161 7.60 2.76 -30.33
C LYS A 161 6.58 2.13 -29.39
N TYR A 162 6.10 2.90 -28.40
CA TYR A 162 5.12 2.42 -27.43
C TYR A 162 3.69 2.80 -27.82
N SER A 163 3.48 4.06 -28.21
CA SER A 163 2.20 4.52 -28.74
C SER A 163 2.38 5.75 -29.62
N GLU A 164 1.43 5.99 -30.49
CA GLU A 164 1.41 7.17 -31.36
C GLU A 164 -0.02 7.66 -31.54
N SER A 165 -0.13 8.97 -31.62
CA SER A 165 -1.34 9.71 -31.94
C SER A 165 -0.96 10.84 -32.88
N GLU A 166 -1.95 11.49 -33.50
CA GLU A 166 -1.69 12.63 -34.38
C GLU A 166 -0.94 13.80 -33.70
N LYS A 167 -0.98 13.85 -32.36
CA LYS A 167 -0.42 14.94 -31.57
C LYS A 167 0.93 14.60 -30.93
N ARG A 168 1.17 13.33 -30.62
CA ARG A 168 2.31 12.89 -29.82
C ARG A 168 2.71 11.45 -30.13
N SER A 169 4.02 11.20 -30.06
CA SER A 169 4.63 9.88 -30.05
C SER A 169 5.18 9.57 -28.65
N VAL A 170 5.03 8.33 -28.21
CA VAL A 170 5.59 7.84 -26.94
C VAL A 170 6.51 6.66 -27.26
N PHE A 171 7.72 6.72 -26.73
CA PHE A 171 8.77 5.73 -26.94
C PHE A 171 9.14 5.09 -25.61
N ARG A 172 9.29 3.76 -25.59
CA ARG A 172 9.94 3.06 -24.49
C ARG A 172 11.44 3.08 -24.76
N VAL A 173 12.20 3.52 -23.77
CA VAL A 173 13.66 3.52 -23.78
C VAL A 173 14.14 2.57 -22.70
N THR A 174 14.79 1.50 -23.11
CA THR A 174 15.42 0.51 -22.24
C THR A 174 16.92 0.76 -22.23
N VAL A 175 17.50 0.98 -21.05
CA VAL A 175 18.91 1.30 -20.86
C VAL A 175 19.55 0.17 -20.06
N GLN A 176 20.43 -0.58 -20.70
CA GLN A 176 21.24 -1.60 -20.06
C GLN A 176 22.59 -1.01 -19.64
N THR A 177 22.88 -1.06 -18.35
CA THR A 177 24.18 -0.65 -17.82
C THR A 177 25.08 -1.86 -17.57
N ARG A 178 26.39 -1.59 -17.42
CA ARG A 178 27.40 -2.61 -17.09
C ARG A 178 27.18 -3.24 -15.72
N PHE A 179 26.93 -2.42 -14.69
CA PHE A 179 26.92 -2.87 -13.28
C PHE A 179 25.69 -2.45 -12.48
N GLN A 180 24.87 -1.52 -12.97
CA GLN A 180 23.75 -0.93 -12.24
C GLN A 180 22.39 -1.53 -12.65
N GLY A 181 22.39 -2.57 -13.49
CA GLY A 181 21.18 -3.22 -13.99
C GLY A 181 20.57 -2.54 -15.23
N GLY A 182 19.32 -2.89 -15.52
CA GLY A 182 18.53 -2.33 -16.61
C GLY A 182 17.50 -1.32 -16.09
N PHE A 183 17.26 -0.27 -16.88
CA PHE A 183 16.26 0.76 -16.58
C PHE A 183 15.30 0.92 -17.75
N ASP A 184 14.04 1.18 -17.44
CA ASP A 184 13.00 1.52 -18.43
C ASP A 184 12.44 2.91 -18.14
N LEU A 185 12.34 3.73 -19.19
CA LEU A 185 11.72 5.05 -19.14
C LEU A 185 10.90 5.31 -20.40
N ALA A 186 9.96 6.24 -20.32
CA ALA A 186 9.18 6.70 -21.46
C ALA A 186 9.69 8.08 -21.91
N ILE A 187 9.92 8.26 -23.21
CA ILE A 187 10.11 9.57 -23.84
C ILE A 187 8.83 9.92 -24.59
N HIS A 188 8.27 11.07 -24.28
CA HIS A 188 7.14 11.63 -25.00
C HIS A 188 7.64 12.75 -25.91
N LEU A 189 7.29 12.67 -27.19
CA LEU A 189 7.60 13.67 -28.20
C LEU A 189 6.31 14.32 -28.67
N ASN A 190 6.23 15.64 -28.53
CA ASN A 190 5.08 16.42 -29.01
C ASN A 190 5.29 16.89 -30.45
N HIS A 191 4.26 16.75 -31.27
CA HIS A 191 4.25 17.15 -32.68
C HIS A 191 3.43 18.40 -32.95
N LYS A 192 2.34 18.62 -32.19
CA LYS A 192 1.30 19.61 -32.55
C LYS A 192 0.70 20.38 -31.39
N GLU A 193 0.90 19.97 -30.14
CA GLU A 193 0.35 20.67 -28.98
C GLU A 193 1.14 21.94 -28.68
N ALA A 194 0.45 22.99 -28.23
CA ALA A 194 1.10 24.24 -27.85
C ALA A 194 1.92 24.06 -26.56
N SER A 195 3.08 24.73 -26.46
CA SER A 195 3.99 24.63 -25.31
C SER A 195 3.27 24.88 -23.98
N GLU A 196 2.39 25.87 -23.94
CA GLU A 196 1.61 26.25 -22.74
C GLU A 196 0.73 25.09 -22.23
N MET A 197 0.16 24.29 -23.14
CA MET A 197 -0.67 23.14 -22.77
C MET A 197 0.17 22.01 -22.17
N ILE A 198 1.38 21.79 -22.72
CA ILE A 198 2.33 20.78 -22.25
C ILE A 198 2.87 21.16 -20.88
N GLU A 199 3.28 22.42 -20.71
CA GLU A 199 3.75 22.95 -19.43
C GLU A 199 2.69 22.75 -18.34
N GLU A 200 1.42 23.08 -18.63
CA GLU A 200 0.34 22.84 -17.70
C GLU A 200 0.11 21.35 -17.42
N GLU A 201 0.12 20.46 -18.42
CA GLU A 201 0.06 19.01 -18.19
C GLU A 201 1.19 18.49 -17.30
N ILE A 202 2.41 18.97 -17.51
CA ILE A 202 3.58 18.63 -16.73
C ILE A 202 3.43 19.04 -15.26
N LYS A 203 2.89 20.24 -14.99
CA LYS A 203 2.59 20.66 -13.62
C LYS A 203 1.65 19.67 -12.91
N TRP A 204 0.58 19.26 -13.58
CA TRP A 204 -0.34 18.27 -13.02
C TRP A 204 0.32 16.91 -12.81
N LYS A 205 1.18 16.45 -13.74
CA LYS A 205 1.92 15.20 -13.58
C LYS A 205 2.89 15.24 -12.41
N VAL A 206 3.58 16.36 -12.16
CA VAL A 206 4.45 16.50 -10.97
C VAL A 206 3.65 16.38 -9.67
N ILE A 207 2.51 17.07 -9.58
CA ILE A 207 1.65 17.01 -8.38
C ILE A 207 1.03 15.63 -8.19
N ALA A 208 0.48 15.04 -9.27
CA ALA A 208 -0.24 13.77 -9.24
C ALA A 208 0.68 12.54 -9.18
N GLY A 209 1.93 12.66 -9.64
CA GLY A 209 2.95 11.61 -9.59
C GLY A 209 3.60 11.43 -8.22
N THR A 210 3.20 12.23 -7.23
CA THR A 210 3.68 12.08 -5.85
C THR A 210 2.99 10.91 -5.17
N GLU A 211 3.78 10.06 -4.53
CA GLU A 211 3.28 8.97 -3.71
C GLU A 211 2.73 9.49 -2.38
N VAL A 212 1.46 9.18 -2.10
CA VAL A 212 0.78 9.48 -0.84
C VAL A 212 0.20 8.17 -0.33
N ASN A 213 0.59 7.75 0.89
CA ASN A 213 0.19 6.48 1.50
C ASN A 213 0.44 5.25 0.60
N GLY A 214 1.54 5.25 -0.16
CA GLY A 214 1.90 4.13 -1.05
C GLY A 214 1.18 4.11 -2.40
N GLU A 215 0.45 5.18 -2.77
CA GLU A 215 -0.22 5.29 -4.06
C GLU A 215 0.13 6.61 -4.78
N LYS A 216 0.28 6.56 -6.11
CA LYS A 216 0.44 7.71 -7.00
C LYS A 216 -0.64 7.69 -8.07
N LEU A 217 -1.02 8.87 -8.58
CA LEU A 217 -2.06 9.03 -9.62
C LEU A 217 -1.49 9.22 -11.03
N ALA A 218 -0.19 9.48 -11.16
CA ALA A 218 0.49 9.62 -12.44
C ALA A 218 1.84 8.89 -12.40
N ALA A 219 2.37 8.56 -13.58
CA ALA A 219 3.77 8.17 -13.69
C ALA A 219 4.66 9.30 -13.18
N LYS A 220 5.81 8.97 -12.57
CA LYS A 220 6.76 10.01 -12.15
C LYS A 220 7.24 10.78 -13.37
N LEU A 221 7.28 12.10 -13.24
CA LEU A 221 7.85 12.96 -14.27
C LEU A 221 9.36 13.12 -14.04
N GLY A 222 10.14 12.88 -15.09
CA GLY A 222 11.53 13.25 -15.17
C GLY A 222 11.67 14.74 -15.49
N GLY A 223 12.11 15.03 -16.72
CA GLY A 223 12.40 16.39 -17.20
C GLY A 223 11.57 16.81 -18.40
N LEU A 224 11.31 18.11 -18.51
CA LEU A 224 10.88 18.77 -19.74
C LEU A 224 12.12 19.24 -20.50
N TRP A 225 12.13 19.10 -21.81
CA TRP A 225 13.21 19.53 -22.68
C TRP A 225 12.62 20.33 -23.85
N GLU A 226 12.40 21.63 -23.61
CA GLU A 226 11.66 22.54 -24.49
C GLU A 226 12.31 22.67 -25.87
N ASP A 227 13.65 22.69 -25.93
CA ASP A 227 14.44 22.77 -27.16
C ASP A 227 14.14 21.62 -28.15
N TYR A 228 13.63 20.50 -27.61
CA TYR A 228 13.30 19.29 -28.35
C TYR A 228 11.82 18.92 -28.29
N ASN A 229 11.00 19.76 -27.65
CA ASN A 229 9.55 19.53 -27.46
C ASN A 229 9.22 18.13 -26.90
N LEU A 230 10.04 17.66 -25.95
CA LEU A 230 9.92 16.33 -25.36
C LEU A 230 9.98 16.37 -23.84
N TRP A 231 9.50 15.31 -23.20
CA TRP A 231 9.67 15.09 -21.77
C TRP A 231 9.82 13.61 -21.44
N THR A 232 10.32 13.32 -20.23
CA THR A 232 10.51 11.96 -19.74
C THR A 232 9.54 11.60 -18.63
N GLU A 233 9.06 10.36 -18.65
CA GLU A 233 8.23 9.77 -17.60
C GLU A 233 8.75 8.38 -17.21
N GLU A 234 8.42 7.96 -16.00
CA GLU A 234 8.56 6.57 -15.59
C GLU A 234 7.76 5.68 -16.54
N PHE A 235 8.37 4.61 -17.03
CA PHE A 235 7.67 3.69 -17.91
C PHE A 235 6.65 2.85 -17.14
N VAL A 236 5.38 2.95 -17.52
CA VAL A 236 4.30 2.12 -17.00
C VAL A 236 3.93 1.08 -18.06
N GLY A 237 4.34 -0.17 -17.83
CA GLY A 237 4.19 -1.27 -18.78
C GLY A 237 2.78 -1.89 -18.84
N ASP A 238 1.91 -1.55 -17.89
CA ASP A 238 0.52 -2.01 -17.89
C ASP A 238 -0.31 -1.31 -18.97
N GLU A 239 -1.26 -2.03 -19.56
CA GLU A 239 -2.17 -1.47 -20.56
C GLU A 239 -3.33 -0.67 -19.93
N SER A 240 -3.95 0.22 -20.71
CA SER A 240 -5.16 0.94 -20.26
C SER A 240 -6.34 -0.01 -20.04
N VAL A 241 -7.29 0.40 -19.19
CA VAL A 241 -8.53 -0.37 -18.93
C VAL A 241 -9.28 -0.67 -20.23
N GLU A 242 -9.34 0.29 -21.15
CA GLU A 242 -9.94 0.10 -22.49
C GLU A 242 -9.22 -0.98 -23.30
N ARG A 243 -7.88 -0.96 -23.35
CA ARG A 243 -7.09 -1.97 -24.08
C ARG A 243 -7.30 -3.36 -23.51
N PHE A 244 -7.26 -3.49 -22.18
CA PHE A 244 -7.52 -4.75 -21.48
C PHE A 244 -8.92 -5.28 -21.78
N ILE A 245 -9.97 -4.48 -21.55
CA ILE A 245 -11.36 -4.90 -21.79
C ILE A 245 -11.53 -5.31 -23.25
N ARG A 246 -11.05 -4.51 -24.20
CA ARG A 246 -11.15 -4.80 -25.63
C ARG A 246 -10.48 -6.13 -26.00
N ARG A 247 -9.27 -6.39 -25.49
CA ARG A 247 -8.55 -7.64 -25.77
C ARG A 247 -9.29 -8.85 -25.23
N GLU A 248 -9.71 -8.80 -23.97
CA GLU A 248 -10.40 -9.92 -23.32
C GLU A 248 -11.79 -10.14 -23.95
N TYR A 249 -12.53 -9.07 -24.22
CA TYR A 249 -13.86 -9.15 -24.81
C TYR A 249 -13.84 -9.75 -26.23
N LYS A 250 -12.78 -9.50 -27.02
CA LYS A 250 -12.60 -10.13 -28.34
C LYS A 250 -12.51 -11.65 -28.31
N ARG A 251 -12.14 -12.27 -27.18
CA ARG A 251 -12.11 -13.74 -27.05
C ARG A 251 -13.51 -14.34 -27.06
N ASN A 252 -14.50 -13.58 -26.57
CA ASN A 252 -15.92 -13.91 -26.61
C ASN A 252 -16.30 -15.29 -26.05
N ASP A 253 -15.60 -15.75 -25.01
CA ASP A 253 -15.93 -16.96 -24.25
C ASP A 253 -16.53 -16.62 -22.88
N GLU A 254 -17.39 -17.50 -22.36
CA GLU A 254 -18.17 -17.25 -21.15
C GLU A 254 -17.29 -17.04 -19.91
N LEU A 255 -16.17 -17.76 -19.79
CA LEU A 255 -15.24 -17.62 -18.66
C LEU A 255 -14.60 -16.23 -18.66
N THR A 256 -14.16 -15.74 -19.82
CA THR A 256 -13.58 -14.41 -19.97
C THR A 256 -14.62 -13.31 -19.73
N LEU A 257 -15.86 -13.48 -20.22
CA LEU A 257 -16.95 -12.55 -19.96
C LEU A 257 -17.31 -12.51 -18.46
N GLU A 258 -17.30 -13.65 -17.77
CA GLU A 258 -17.52 -13.70 -16.33
C GLU A 258 -16.40 -12.98 -15.56
N LYS A 259 -15.14 -13.18 -15.97
CA LYS A 259 -13.99 -12.45 -15.43
C LYS A 259 -14.18 -10.93 -15.60
N LEU A 260 -14.55 -10.47 -16.79
CA LEU A 260 -14.81 -9.05 -17.06
C LEU A 260 -15.97 -8.50 -16.23
N ARG A 261 -17.09 -9.21 -16.12
CA ARG A 261 -18.21 -8.84 -15.22
C ARG A 261 -17.73 -8.68 -13.79
N ASN A 262 -16.83 -9.56 -13.33
CA ASN A 262 -16.28 -9.50 -11.97
C ASN A 262 -15.34 -8.31 -11.76
N LEU A 263 -14.45 -8.05 -12.72
CA LEU A 263 -13.52 -6.92 -12.67
C LEU A 263 -14.17 -5.57 -12.91
N TRP A 264 -15.32 -5.51 -13.59
CA TRP A 264 -15.95 -4.24 -13.95
C TRP A 264 -16.20 -3.33 -12.73
N LYS A 265 -16.71 -3.91 -11.64
CA LYS A 265 -16.90 -3.16 -10.39
C LYS A 265 -15.58 -2.63 -9.82
N PHE A 266 -14.50 -3.43 -9.92
CA PHE A 266 -13.17 -3.02 -9.47
C PHE A 266 -12.64 -1.85 -10.29
N PHE A 267 -12.75 -1.91 -11.62
CA PHE A 267 -12.33 -0.81 -12.49
C PHE A 267 -13.10 0.48 -12.22
N VAL A 268 -14.43 0.42 -12.11
CA VAL A 268 -15.24 1.62 -11.83
C VAL A 268 -14.92 2.21 -10.46
N TRP A 269 -14.76 1.39 -9.42
CA TRP A 269 -14.39 1.87 -8.08
C TRP A 269 -13.00 2.53 -8.10
N SER A 270 -12.01 1.85 -8.68
CA SER A 270 -10.63 2.32 -8.79
C SER A 270 -10.55 3.63 -9.58
N ALA A 271 -11.26 3.73 -10.71
CA ALA A 271 -11.33 4.94 -11.52
C ALA A 271 -12.00 6.10 -10.79
N ALA A 272 -13.16 5.87 -10.17
CA ALA A 272 -13.86 6.89 -9.39
C ALA A 272 -12.97 7.44 -8.25
N ALA A 273 -12.26 6.55 -7.53
CA ALA A 273 -11.30 6.97 -6.52
C ALA A 273 -10.16 7.80 -7.11
N ALA A 274 -9.57 7.40 -8.23
CA ALA A 274 -8.48 8.12 -8.88
C ALA A 274 -8.89 9.55 -9.30
N TYR A 275 -10.05 9.70 -9.96
CA TYR A 275 -10.52 11.00 -10.40
C TYR A 275 -10.96 11.90 -9.24
N VAL A 276 -11.54 11.35 -8.17
CA VAL A 276 -11.84 12.14 -6.95
C VAL A 276 -10.54 12.56 -6.26
N LYS A 277 -9.52 11.71 -6.19
CA LYS A 277 -8.21 12.09 -5.65
C LYS A 277 -7.57 13.20 -6.48
N PHE A 278 -7.67 13.16 -7.82
CA PHE A 278 -7.24 14.29 -8.65
C PHE A 278 -8.05 15.56 -8.35
N TRP A 279 -9.37 15.45 -8.26
CA TRP A 279 -10.23 16.58 -7.93
C TRP A 279 -9.83 17.20 -6.59
N LYS A 280 -9.54 16.38 -5.58
CA LYS A 280 -9.02 16.78 -4.27
C LYS A 280 -7.66 17.49 -4.35
N LEU A 281 -6.74 17.02 -5.19
CA LEU A 281 -5.45 17.68 -5.41
C LEU A 281 -5.62 19.13 -5.92
N SER A 282 -6.73 19.43 -6.57
CA SER A 282 -7.07 20.78 -7.06
C SER A 282 -7.92 21.61 -6.10
N ASP A 283 -8.04 21.24 -4.82
CA ASP A 283 -9.03 21.78 -3.87
C ASP A 283 -10.46 21.70 -4.38
N MET A 284 -10.79 20.64 -5.13
CA MET A 284 -12.09 20.47 -5.78
C MET A 284 -12.45 21.57 -6.80
N LYS A 285 -11.45 22.24 -7.41
CA LYS A 285 -11.67 23.34 -8.36
C LYS A 285 -11.55 22.91 -9.83
N MET A 286 -10.82 21.84 -10.11
CA MET A 286 -10.52 21.38 -11.47
C MET A 286 -10.86 19.90 -11.65
N GLU A 287 -11.49 19.56 -12.76
CA GLU A 287 -11.80 18.18 -13.13
C GLU A 287 -11.21 17.82 -14.50
N LEU A 288 -10.93 16.53 -14.68
CA LEU A 288 -10.61 15.97 -15.99
C LEU A 288 -11.90 15.74 -16.76
N THR A 289 -11.91 16.12 -18.04
CA THR A 289 -13.05 15.88 -18.92
C THR A 289 -12.92 14.58 -19.72
N ASP A 290 -11.70 14.12 -19.95
CA ASP A 290 -11.43 12.83 -20.60
C ASP A 290 -11.28 11.74 -19.55
N THR A 291 -12.42 11.33 -19.00
CA THR A 291 -12.48 10.25 -18.01
C THR A 291 -12.80 8.92 -18.68
N THR A 292 -12.33 8.68 -19.90
CA THR A 292 -12.56 7.41 -20.60
C THR A 292 -11.65 6.29 -20.04
N PRO A 293 -11.97 5.01 -20.26
CA PRO A 293 -11.11 3.91 -19.80
C PRO A 293 -9.74 3.82 -20.50
N ASP A 294 -9.51 4.59 -21.58
CA ASP A 294 -8.19 4.66 -22.22
C ASP A 294 -7.23 5.59 -21.46
N GLY A 295 -7.77 6.59 -20.76
CA GLY A 295 -7.03 7.55 -19.93
C GLY A 295 -6.55 6.99 -18.58
N LEU A 296 -6.81 5.71 -18.29
CA LEU A 296 -6.56 5.11 -17.00
C LEU A 296 -5.94 3.71 -17.14
N ILE A 297 -4.87 3.49 -16.39
CA ILE A 297 -4.22 2.20 -16.20
C ILE A 297 -4.57 1.70 -14.80
N VAL A 298 -5.15 0.49 -14.75
CA VAL A 298 -5.48 -0.22 -13.51
C VAL A 298 -5.12 -1.67 -13.72
N SER A 299 -4.40 -2.26 -12.78
CA SER A 299 -4.10 -3.69 -12.83
C SER A 299 -5.39 -4.53 -12.91
N PRO A 300 -5.42 -5.59 -13.73
CA PRO A 300 -6.55 -6.53 -13.73
C PRO A 300 -6.56 -7.44 -12.49
N HIS A 301 -5.55 -7.35 -11.63
CA HIS A 301 -5.46 -8.08 -10.38
C HIS A 301 -6.03 -7.22 -9.23
N ASP A 302 -7.23 -7.54 -8.77
CA ASP A 302 -7.96 -6.76 -7.76
C ASP A 302 -7.31 -6.67 -6.36
N TYR A 303 -6.20 -7.38 -6.12
CA TYR A 303 -5.35 -7.25 -4.94
C TYR A 303 -4.21 -6.22 -5.11
N GLN A 304 -3.90 -5.82 -6.34
CA GLN A 304 -2.96 -4.74 -6.59
C GLN A 304 -3.65 -3.39 -6.40
N THR A 305 -2.97 -2.50 -5.70
CA THR A 305 -3.41 -1.12 -5.44
C THR A 305 -2.69 -0.14 -6.37
N GLY A 306 -3.24 1.06 -6.52
CA GLY A 306 -2.72 2.07 -7.45
C GLY A 306 -3.52 2.16 -8.77
N CYS A 307 -3.58 3.38 -9.29
CA CYS A 307 -4.22 3.72 -10.55
C CYS A 307 -3.42 4.85 -11.20
N ILE A 308 -3.03 4.69 -12.46
CA ILE A 308 -2.26 5.72 -13.17
C ILE A 308 -3.15 6.38 -14.21
N ILE A 309 -3.37 7.68 -14.05
CA ILE A 309 -3.98 8.54 -15.05
C ILE A 309 -2.90 8.88 -16.08
N THR A 310 -3.14 8.55 -17.34
CA THR A 310 -2.13 8.62 -18.40
C THR A 310 -1.97 10.02 -18.98
N SER A 311 -3.02 10.83 -18.92
CA SER A 311 -3.02 12.19 -19.46
C SER A 311 -3.86 13.13 -18.62
N PHE A 312 -3.35 14.36 -18.49
CA PHE A 312 -4.07 15.42 -17.79
C PHE A 312 -4.50 16.53 -18.74
N SER A 313 -4.18 16.48 -20.04
CA SER A 313 -4.28 17.65 -20.96
C SER A 313 -5.67 18.30 -21.00
N LYS A 314 -6.75 17.52 -20.91
CA LYS A 314 -8.13 18.01 -20.97
C LYS A 314 -8.71 18.23 -19.56
N ARG A 315 -8.70 19.49 -19.12
CA ARG A 315 -9.20 19.93 -17.82
C ARG A 315 -10.21 21.05 -17.98
N ARG A 316 -11.13 21.17 -17.03
CA ARG A 316 -11.98 22.36 -16.86
C ARG A 316 -12.20 22.68 -15.39
N LYS A 317 -12.70 23.88 -15.12
CA LYS A 317 -13.17 24.23 -13.78
C LYS A 317 -14.40 23.39 -13.45
N THR A 318 -14.45 22.86 -12.24
CA THR A 318 -15.61 22.11 -11.78
C THR A 318 -16.77 23.06 -11.52
N GLU A 319 -17.91 22.78 -12.14
CA GLU A 319 -19.13 23.59 -11.99
C GLU A 319 -19.93 23.17 -10.74
N SER A 320 -20.08 21.87 -10.52
CA SER A 320 -20.85 21.30 -9.41
C SER A 320 -20.43 19.86 -9.13
N THR A 321 -20.90 19.30 -8.01
CA THR A 321 -20.65 17.89 -7.66
C THR A 321 -21.38 16.95 -8.62
N LEU A 322 -22.60 17.34 -9.03
CA LEU A 322 -23.40 16.68 -10.03
C LEU A 322 -22.66 16.62 -11.38
N ALA A 323 -22.15 17.75 -11.85
CA ALA A 323 -21.40 17.81 -13.11
C ALA A 323 -20.19 16.88 -13.09
N PHE A 324 -19.42 16.88 -11.99
CA PHE A 324 -18.26 16.01 -11.83
C PHE A 324 -18.63 14.52 -11.88
N VAL A 325 -19.58 14.09 -11.03
CA VAL A 325 -19.96 12.67 -10.92
C VAL A 325 -20.62 12.18 -12.21
N MET A 326 -21.46 13.00 -12.85
CA MET A 326 -22.11 12.65 -14.11
C MET A 326 -21.12 12.62 -15.27
N ASN A 327 -20.14 13.52 -15.32
CA ASN A 327 -19.07 13.47 -16.31
C ASN A 327 -18.31 12.12 -16.26
N PHE A 328 -17.98 11.65 -15.05
CA PHE A 328 -17.37 10.33 -14.86
C PHE A 328 -18.31 9.19 -15.27
N TYR A 329 -19.57 9.23 -14.83
CA TYR A 329 -20.54 8.17 -15.15
C TYR A 329 -20.78 8.06 -16.66
N GLU A 330 -21.02 9.17 -17.35
CA GLU A 330 -21.30 9.17 -18.79
C GLU A 330 -20.08 8.71 -19.59
N SER A 331 -18.89 9.23 -19.29
CA SER A 331 -17.67 8.96 -20.08
C SER A 331 -16.99 7.63 -19.74
N PHE A 332 -16.87 7.28 -18.46
CA PHE A 332 -16.18 6.05 -18.05
C PHE A 332 -17.12 4.84 -18.04
N VAL A 333 -18.33 5.01 -17.51
CA VAL A 333 -19.21 3.86 -17.19
C VAL A 333 -20.16 3.57 -18.33
N LYS A 334 -21.01 4.54 -18.68
CA LYS A 334 -22.11 4.35 -19.64
C LYS A 334 -21.58 4.01 -21.03
N GLN A 335 -20.64 4.80 -21.58
CA GLN A 335 -20.03 4.51 -22.88
C GLN A 335 -19.40 3.12 -22.94
N THR A 336 -18.74 2.69 -21.87
CA THR A 336 -18.11 1.36 -21.81
C THR A 336 -19.13 0.24 -21.73
N GLU A 337 -20.21 0.40 -20.94
CA GLU A 337 -21.29 -0.58 -20.89
C GLU A 337 -22.10 -0.64 -22.18
N GLU A 338 -22.24 0.46 -22.92
CA GLU A 338 -22.86 0.48 -24.25
C GLU A 338 -21.97 -0.22 -25.29
N LYS A 339 -20.66 -0.02 -25.21
CA LYS A 339 -19.68 -0.68 -26.09
C LYS A 339 -19.50 -2.17 -25.79
N TYR A 340 -19.63 -2.58 -24.53
CA TYR A 340 -19.45 -3.96 -24.07
C TYR A 340 -20.63 -4.43 -23.19
N PRO A 341 -21.84 -4.64 -23.74
CA PRO A 341 -23.07 -4.86 -22.95
C PRO A 341 -23.00 -5.99 -21.92
N GLN A 342 -22.22 -7.04 -22.19
CA GLN A 342 -22.09 -8.25 -21.38
C GLN A 342 -21.35 -8.00 -20.05
N ILE A 343 -20.61 -6.89 -19.90
CA ILE A 343 -19.89 -6.57 -18.65
C ILE A 343 -20.79 -5.87 -17.63
N LYS A 344 -21.93 -5.34 -18.09
CA LYS A 344 -22.85 -4.50 -17.31
C LYS A 344 -23.26 -5.16 -16.01
N LYS A 345 -23.21 -4.40 -14.91
CA LYS A 345 -23.66 -4.86 -13.59
C LYS A 345 -24.65 -3.90 -12.96
N ALA A 346 -25.67 -4.46 -12.32
CA ALA A 346 -26.74 -3.70 -11.68
C ALA A 346 -26.28 -2.78 -10.54
N SER A 347 -25.06 -2.89 -10.00
CA SER A 347 -24.59 -2.15 -8.81
C SER A 347 -23.45 -1.16 -9.06
N VAL A 348 -23.38 -0.57 -10.26
CA VAL A 348 -22.28 0.33 -10.65
C VAL A 348 -22.19 1.59 -9.78
N TRP A 349 -23.33 2.18 -9.41
CA TRP A 349 -23.39 3.36 -8.53
C TRP A 349 -22.74 3.13 -7.17
N ASN A 350 -22.89 1.93 -6.60
CA ASN A 350 -22.23 1.61 -5.34
C ASN A 350 -20.70 1.64 -5.50
N ALA A 351 -20.17 1.28 -6.67
CA ALA A 351 -18.74 1.39 -6.95
C ALA A 351 -18.27 2.85 -7.01
N ILE A 352 -19.06 3.72 -7.64
CA ILE A 352 -18.79 5.17 -7.70
C ILE A 352 -18.77 5.77 -6.30
N PHE A 353 -19.82 5.53 -5.51
CA PHE A 353 -19.92 6.06 -4.15
C PHE A 353 -18.84 5.49 -3.22
N SER A 354 -18.47 4.22 -3.40
CA SER A 354 -17.34 3.67 -2.69
C SER A 354 -16.01 4.30 -3.12
N GLY A 355 -15.81 4.61 -4.41
CA GLY A 355 -14.64 5.35 -4.88
C GLY A 355 -14.54 6.75 -4.27
N ILE A 356 -15.67 7.45 -4.11
CA ILE A 356 -15.75 8.74 -3.43
C ILE A 356 -15.31 8.62 -1.96
N ILE A 357 -15.86 7.64 -1.22
CA ILE A 357 -15.48 7.42 0.19
C ILE A 357 -14.00 7.01 0.32
N GLU A 358 -13.49 6.19 -0.59
CA GLU A 358 -12.08 5.76 -0.59
C GLU A 358 -11.12 6.95 -0.73
N ALA A 359 -11.48 7.95 -1.55
CA ALA A 359 -10.64 9.12 -1.80
C ALA A 359 -10.75 10.20 -0.69
N GLU A 360 -11.96 10.42 -0.18
CA GLU A 360 -12.25 11.51 0.77
C GLU A 360 -12.23 11.09 2.24
N GLY A 361 -12.37 9.79 2.51
CA GLY A 361 -12.73 9.28 3.83
C GLY A 361 -14.25 9.23 4.05
N ILE A 362 -14.68 8.54 5.10
CA ILE A 362 -16.10 8.22 5.35
C ILE A 362 -16.96 9.49 5.49
N ASP A 363 -16.57 10.42 6.37
CA ASP A 363 -17.41 11.58 6.69
C ASP A 363 -17.49 12.57 5.52
N ASN A 364 -16.34 12.95 4.95
CA ASN A 364 -16.27 13.82 3.78
C ASN A 364 -16.90 13.19 2.55
N GLY A 365 -16.70 11.89 2.32
CA GLY A 365 -17.31 11.15 1.24
C GLY A 365 -18.84 11.11 1.34
N ILE A 366 -19.39 10.86 2.54
CA ILE A 366 -20.84 10.93 2.78
C ILE A 366 -21.36 12.35 2.57
N SER A 367 -20.63 13.38 3.01
CA SER A 367 -20.99 14.79 2.78
C SER A 367 -21.07 15.09 1.27
N LEU A 368 -20.08 14.64 0.51
CA LEU A 368 -20.01 14.83 -0.94
C LEU A 368 -21.13 14.07 -1.68
N ILE A 369 -21.43 12.83 -1.28
CA ILE A 369 -22.55 12.05 -1.83
C ILE A 369 -23.90 12.74 -1.51
N ASN A 370 -24.07 13.29 -0.31
CA ASN A 370 -25.27 14.06 0.02
C ASN A 370 -25.37 15.37 -0.76
N LYS A 371 -24.24 16.02 -1.04
CA LYS A 371 -24.20 17.20 -1.92
C LYS A 371 -24.63 16.83 -3.34
N PHE A 372 -24.08 15.75 -3.91
CA PHE A 372 -24.50 15.17 -5.17
C PHE A 372 -26.01 14.86 -5.19
N ARG A 373 -26.53 14.22 -4.14
CA ARG A 373 -27.97 13.92 -4.00
C ARG A 373 -28.85 15.18 -4.06
N ARG A 374 -28.47 16.24 -3.34
CA ARG A 374 -29.23 17.50 -3.34
C ARG A 374 -29.26 18.15 -4.72
N GLU A 375 -28.10 18.22 -5.37
CA GLU A 375 -27.97 18.77 -6.72
C GLU A 375 -28.76 17.91 -7.74
N LEU A 376 -28.72 16.59 -7.62
CA LEU A 376 -29.47 15.65 -8.46
C LEU A 376 -31.00 15.87 -8.35
N GLY A 377 -31.52 16.13 -7.15
CA GLY A 377 -32.95 16.35 -6.93
C GLY A 377 -33.53 17.57 -7.67
N ILE A 378 -32.68 18.57 -7.95
CA ILE A 378 -33.04 19.81 -8.66
C ILE A 378 -32.80 19.67 -10.18
N SER A 379 -32.12 18.61 -10.61
CA SER A 379 -31.72 18.40 -12.00
C SER A 379 -32.75 17.60 -12.82
N ASP A 380 -32.59 17.68 -14.14
CA ASP A 380 -33.36 16.91 -15.14
C ASP A 380 -32.63 15.64 -15.60
N VAL A 381 -31.77 15.07 -14.76
CA VAL A 381 -31.04 13.83 -15.08
C VAL A 381 -32.00 12.65 -15.17
N ASP A 382 -31.87 11.87 -16.25
CA ASP A 382 -32.61 10.64 -16.45
C ASP A 382 -32.39 9.63 -15.30
N LYS A 383 -33.47 8.96 -14.87
CA LYS A 383 -33.46 7.95 -13.79
C LYS A 383 -32.93 8.47 -12.44
N LYS A 384 -33.08 9.77 -12.16
CA LYS A 384 -32.69 10.37 -10.88
C LYS A 384 -33.31 9.70 -9.65
N GLU A 385 -34.51 9.14 -9.76
CA GLU A 385 -35.17 8.39 -8.68
C GLU A 385 -34.44 7.06 -8.37
N ASP A 386 -33.95 6.33 -9.38
CA ASP A 386 -33.15 5.11 -9.18
C ASP A 386 -31.82 5.44 -8.51
N ILE A 387 -31.13 6.48 -9.00
CA ILE A 387 -29.87 6.95 -8.42
C ILE A 387 -30.08 7.38 -6.96
N SER A 388 -31.14 8.13 -6.67
CA SER A 388 -31.48 8.56 -5.31
C SER A 388 -31.76 7.39 -4.37
N THR A 389 -32.50 6.38 -4.85
CA THR A 389 -32.77 5.15 -4.09
C THR A 389 -31.47 4.40 -3.77
N ARG A 390 -30.54 4.35 -4.73
CA ARG A 390 -29.22 3.72 -4.53
C ARG A 390 -28.36 4.48 -3.54
N ILE A 391 -28.37 5.82 -3.58
CA ILE A 391 -27.69 6.67 -2.58
C ILE A 391 -28.24 6.37 -1.19
N ASP A 392 -29.56 6.32 -1.03
CA ASP A 392 -30.21 6.04 0.27
C ASP A 392 -29.84 4.66 0.80
N SER A 393 -29.90 3.64 -0.06
CA SER A 393 -29.50 2.28 0.29
C SER A 393 -28.03 2.21 0.69
N PHE A 394 -27.15 2.86 -0.08
CA PHE A 394 -25.72 2.91 0.19
C PHE A 394 -25.38 3.60 1.51
N ILE A 395 -25.90 4.82 1.72
CA ILE A 395 -25.67 5.59 2.96
C ILE A 395 -26.22 4.83 4.17
N ARG A 396 -27.42 4.25 4.07
CA ARG A 396 -28.01 3.45 5.14
C ARG A 396 -27.13 2.24 5.47
N ASN A 397 -26.61 1.56 4.45
CA ASN A 397 -25.71 0.43 4.66
C ASN A 397 -24.40 0.86 5.34
N VAL A 398 -23.79 1.95 4.91
CA VAL A 398 -22.56 2.48 5.53
C VAL A 398 -22.81 2.90 6.98
N LYS A 399 -23.94 3.54 7.28
CA LYS A 399 -24.31 3.92 8.65
C LYS A 399 -24.51 2.70 9.56
N ASN A 400 -25.28 1.72 9.09
CA ASN A 400 -25.66 0.57 9.90
C ASN A 400 -24.51 -0.44 10.07
N HIS A 401 -23.79 -0.73 8.98
CA HIS A 401 -22.80 -1.82 8.95
C HIS A 401 -21.36 -1.33 8.86
N GLY A 402 -21.13 -0.05 8.57
CA GLY A 402 -19.80 0.48 8.27
C GLY A 402 -19.43 0.40 6.80
N TYR A 403 -18.47 1.23 6.42
CA TYR A 403 -17.82 1.17 5.12
C TYR A 403 -16.85 -0.01 5.05
N LEU A 404 -16.82 -0.70 3.92
CA LEU A 404 -15.85 -1.75 3.60
C LEU A 404 -14.81 -1.16 2.63
N PRO A 405 -13.54 -1.02 3.05
CA PRO A 405 -12.47 -0.58 2.17
C PRO A 405 -12.34 -1.48 0.94
N LYS A 406 -11.80 -0.93 -0.16
CA LYS A 406 -11.69 -1.63 -1.44
C LYS A 406 -11.02 -3.00 -1.30
N GLN A 407 -9.84 -3.06 -0.68
CA GLN A 407 -9.08 -4.30 -0.47
C GLN A 407 -9.92 -5.37 0.26
N LEU A 408 -10.55 -5.00 1.37
CA LEU A 408 -11.39 -5.90 2.15
C LEU A 408 -12.62 -6.38 1.35
N TYR A 409 -13.28 -5.48 0.62
CA TYR A 409 -14.44 -5.83 -0.21
C TYR A 409 -14.08 -6.89 -1.27
N PHE A 410 -12.98 -6.69 -1.99
CA PHE A 410 -12.56 -7.61 -3.05
C PHE A 410 -11.98 -8.92 -2.49
N ALA A 411 -11.30 -8.90 -1.35
CA ALA A 411 -10.90 -10.12 -0.64
C ALA A 411 -12.13 -10.99 -0.27
N VAL A 412 -13.17 -10.39 0.31
CA VAL A 412 -14.44 -11.08 0.63
C VAL A 412 -15.07 -11.66 -0.63
N LYS A 413 -15.15 -10.88 -1.72
CA LYS A 413 -15.73 -11.35 -2.98
C LYS A 413 -14.93 -12.51 -3.59
N ARG A 414 -13.61 -12.46 -3.51
CA ARG A 414 -12.73 -13.53 -4.00
C ARG A 414 -12.93 -14.82 -3.19
N PHE A 415 -13.02 -14.73 -1.86
CA PHE A 415 -13.34 -15.87 -1.01
C PHE A 415 -14.66 -16.52 -1.43
N HIS A 416 -15.74 -15.75 -1.56
CA HIS A 416 -17.06 -16.30 -1.93
C HIS A 416 -17.08 -16.95 -3.31
N ARG A 417 -16.34 -16.39 -4.29
CA ARG A 417 -16.20 -16.99 -5.62
C ARG A 417 -15.44 -18.32 -5.56
N TRP A 418 -14.34 -18.37 -4.82
CA TRP A 418 -13.62 -19.62 -4.60
C TRP A 418 -14.51 -20.65 -3.89
N TYR A 419 -15.20 -20.24 -2.83
CA TYR A 419 -16.07 -21.13 -2.04
C TYR A 419 -17.26 -21.65 -2.86
N SER A 420 -17.81 -20.85 -3.78
CA SER A 420 -18.89 -21.32 -4.64
C SER A 420 -18.45 -22.42 -5.63
N LEU A 421 -17.17 -22.41 -6.01
CA LEU A 421 -16.54 -23.42 -6.86
C LEU A 421 -16.06 -24.65 -6.05
N ASN A 422 -15.76 -24.48 -4.76
CA ASN A 422 -15.25 -25.53 -3.87
C ASN A 422 -16.10 -25.64 -2.59
N ARG A 423 -17.39 -25.96 -2.74
CA ARG A 423 -18.35 -25.98 -1.60
C ARG A 423 -18.06 -27.04 -0.54
N SER A 424 -17.35 -28.10 -0.91
CA SER A 424 -16.94 -29.19 -0.02
C SER A 424 -15.55 -28.98 0.59
N ALA A 425 -14.99 -27.77 0.49
CA ALA A 425 -13.70 -27.45 1.09
C ALA A 425 -13.69 -27.72 2.59
N SER A 426 -12.66 -28.43 3.06
CA SER A 426 -12.43 -28.68 4.48
C SER A 426 -12.23 -27.37 5.26
N LEU A 427 -12.37 -27.42 6.59
CA LEU A 427 -12.11 -26.25 7.45
C LEU A 427 -10.67 -25.75 7.32
N SER A 428 -9.72 -26.67 7.19
CA SER A 428 -8.31 -26.37 6.91
C SER A 428 -8.13 -25.64 5.58
N ALA A 429 -8.71 -26.14 4.47
CA ALA A 429 -8.62 -25.48 3.17
C ALA A 429 -9.29 -24.09 3.16
N GLN A 430 -10.41 -23.94 3.88
CA GLN A 430 -11.05 -22.63 4.07
C GLN A 430 -10.15 -21.67 4.87
N ALA A 431 -9.44 -22.14 5.89
CA ALA A 431 -8.47 -21.34 6.62
C ALA A 431 -7.25 -20.97 5.76
N GLU A 432 -6.69 -21.89 4.98
CA GLU A 432 -5.60 -21.58 4.04
C GLU A 432 -5.99 -20.44 3.10
N MET A 433 -7.19 -20.52 2.50
CA MET A 433 -7.70 -19.46 1.64
C MET A 433 -7.89 -18.14 2.38
N ILE A 434 -8.39 -18.15 3.63
CA ILE A 434 -8.51 -16.93 4.43
C ILE A 434 -7.14 -16.28 4.67
N TYR A 435 -6.12 -17.07 5.01
CA TYR A 435 -4.77 -16.58 5.28
C TYR A 435 -4.12 -16.05 4.00
N GLU A 436 -4.21 -16.80 2.90
CA GLU A 436 -3.70 -16.40 1.59
C GLU A 436 -4.32 -15.07 1.14
N LEU A 437 -5.65 -14.91 1.27
CA LEU A 437 -6.32 -13.66 0.92
C LEU A 437 -5.96 -12.52 1.86
N TYR A 438 -5.81 -12.80 3.15
CA TYR A 438 -5.42 -11.79 4.13
C TYR A 438 -4.02 -11.24 3.85
N GLU A 439 -3.07 -12.10 3.45
CA GLU A 439 -1.73 -11.69 3.01
C GLU A 439 -1.74 -11.01 1.64
N THR A 440 -2.38 -11.64 0.63
CA THR A 440 -2.39 -11.16 -0.76
C THR A 440 -2.99 -9.76 -0.89
N TYR A 441 -4.06 -9.47 -0.13
CA TYR A 441 -4.68 -8.14 -0.10
C TYR A 441 -4.08 -7.21 0.96
N ARG A 442 -3.03 -7.65 1.66
CA ARG A 442 -2.33 -6.88 2.71
C ARG A 442 -3.30 -6.35 3.76
N LEU A 443 -4.26 -7.17 4.19
CA LEU A 443 -5.29 -6.77 5.15
C LEU A 443 -4.71 -6.47 6.54
N PHE A 444 -3.51 -6.98 6.83
CA PHE A 444 -2.75 -6.62 8.03
C PHE A 444 -2.42 -5.12 8.06
N ASP A 445 -1.88 -4.57 6.97
CA ASP A 445 -1.53 -3.16 6.86
C ASP A 445 -2.79 -2.27 6.95
N LEU A 446 -3.92 -2.78 6.44
CA LEU A 446 -5.21 -2.11 6.50
C LEU A 446 -5.72 -1.92 7.95
N GLU A 447 -5.30 -2.75 8.91
CA GLU A 447 -5.76 -2.65 10.31
C GLU A 447 -5.33 -1.38 11.02
N GLU A 448 -4.25 -0.75 10.58
CA GLU A 448 -3.80 0.53 11.13
C GLU A 448 -4.87 1.63 10.94
N GLN A 449 -5.43 1.68 9.73
CA GLN A 449 -6.47 2.64 9.35
C GLN A 449 -7.88 2.11 9.68
N TYR A 450 -8.09 0.80 9.61
CA TYR A 450 -9.37 0.12 9.85
C TYR A 450 -9.20 -1.03 10.85
N PRO A 451 -9.17 -0.75 12.17
CA PRO A 451 -8.87 -1.75 13.21
C PRO A 451 -9.80 -2.96 13.26
N ALA A 452 -10.96 -2.88 12.61
CA ALA A 452 -11.93 -3.97 12.54
C ALA A 452 -11.75 -4.89 11.32
N ALA A 453 -10.71 -4.69 10.49
CA ALA A 453 -10.59 -5.35 9.18
C ALA A 453 -10.62 -6.88 9.29
N ARG A 454 -9.83 -7.49 10.19
CA ARG A 454 -9.83 -8.95 10.39
C ARG A 454 -11.17 -9.51 10.88
N THR A 455 -11.72 -8.95 11.97
CA THR A 455 -13.03 -9.38 12.48
C THR A 455 -14.09 -9.27 11.40
N ARG A 456 -14.07 -8.18 10.63
CA ARG A 456 -15.02 -7.96 9.54
C ARG A 456 -14.79 -8.94 8.38
N PHE A 457 -13.54 -9.24 8.05
CA PHE A 457 -13.20 -10.22 7.02
C PHE A 457 -13.76 -11.60 7.36
N PHE A 458 -13.51 -12.09 8.57
CA PHE A 458 -14.03 -13.38 9.04
C PHE A 458 -15.57 -13.39 9.08
N LEU A 459 -16.17 -12.32 9.60
CA LEU A 459 -17.63 -12.16 9.65
C LEU A 459 -18.28 -12.27 8.27
N GLU A 460 -17.67 -11.63 7.27
CA GLU A 460 -18.21 -11.58 5.90
C GLU A 460 -17.82 -12.79 5.05
N THR A 461 -17.02 -13.73 5.57
CA THR A 461 -16.55 -14.93 4.85
C THR A 461 -17.00 -16.21 5.56
N VAL A 462 -16.19 -16.71 6.48
CA VAL A 462 -16.37 -18.02 7.12
C VAL A 462 -17.59 -18.05 8.05
N PHE A 463 -17.95 -16.92 8.65
CA PHE A 463 -19.15 -16.77 9.48
C PHE A 463 -20.36 -16.20 8.72
N TYR A 464 -20.29 -16.09 7.39
CA TYR A 464 -21.37 -15.49 6.60
C TYR A 464 -22.73 -16.21 6.81
N ASN A 465 -22.68 -17.54 6.91
CA ASN A 465 -23.84 -18.42 7.11
C ASN A 465 -24.13 -18.74 8.59
N SER A 466 -23.37 -18.17 9.54
CA SER A 466 -23.64 -18.35 10.97
C SER A 466 -24.98 -17.75 11.40
N THR A 467 -25.43 -18.14 12.60
CA THR A 467 -26.71 -17.67 13.16
C THR A 467 -26.76 -16.14 13.26
N GLN A 468 -27.95 -15.57 13.09
CA GLN A 468 -28.11 -14.12 13.09
C GLN A 468 -27.68 -13.49 14.43
N ARG A 469 -28.01 -14.15 15.55
CA ARG A 469 -27.58 -13.76 16.90
C ARG A 469 -26.06 -13.69 17.03
N PHE A 470 -25.35 -14.71 16.54
CA PHE A 470 -23.88 -14.74 16.59
C PHE A 470 -23.26 -13.63 15.72
N LYS A 471 -23.77 -13.44 14.50
CA LYS A 471 -23.34 -12.36 13.61
C LYS A 471 -23.56 -10.98 14.21
N ASP A 472 -24.65 -10.76 14.94
CA ASP A 472 -24.93 -9.47 15.57
C ASP A 472 -23.93 -9.12 16.68
N VAL A 473 -23.48 -10.11 17.46
CA VAL A 473 -22.41 -9.91 18.45
C VAL A 473 -21.08 -9.56 17.76
N LEU A 474 -20.72 -10.27 16.69
CA LEU A 474 -19.52 -9.95 15.90
C LEU A 474 -19.62 -8.56 15.23
N ARG A 475 -20.81 -8.14 14.78
CA ARG A 475 -21.03 -6.78 14.24
C ARG A 475 -20.85 -5.72 15.31
N GLU A 476 -21.31 -5.97 16.53
CA GLU A 476 -21.07 -5.08 17.67
C GLU A 476 -19.59 -4.99 18.03
N LEU A 477 -18.85 -6.10 17.96
CA LEU A 477 -17.40 -6.09 18.12
C LEU A 477 -16.72 -5.25 17.03
N VAL A 478 -17.07 -5.48 15.76
CA VAL A 478 -16.59 -4.66 14.62
C VAL A 478 -16.88 -3.18 14.85
N ARG A 479 -18.08 -2.84 15.35
CA ARG A 479 -18.47 -1.47 15.66
C ARG A 479 -17.59 -0.86 16.75
N LYS A 480 -17.30 -1.59 17.83
CA LYS A 480 -16.43 -1.12 18.92
C LYS A 480 -14.99 -0.92 18.44
N GLN A 481 -14.43 -1.88 17.69
CA GLN A 481 -13.09 -1.81 17.11
C GLN A 481 -12.96 -0.61 16.16
N ARG A 482 -13.93 -0.42 15.26
CA ARG A 482 -13.93 0.68 14.28
C ARG A 482 -13.82 2.05 14.93
N HIS A 483 -14.53 2.27 16.03
CA HIS A 483 -14.48 3.55 16.76
C HIS A 483 -13.36 3.59 17.81
N ARG A 484 -12.42 2.63 17.80
CA ARG A 484 -11.32 2.51 18.75
C ARG A 484 -11.78 2.56 20.21
N LYS A 485 -12.97 2.03 20.49
CA LYS A 485 -13.57 1.99 21.84
C LYS A 485 -13.07 0.84 22.70
N ILE A 486 -12.32 -0.08 22.10
CA ILE A 486 -11.72 -1.22 22.78
C ILE A 486 -10.27 -1.37 22.33
N SER A 487 -9.41 -1.82 23.23
CA SER A 487 -8.03 -2.20 22.90
C SER A 487 -7.98 -3.56 22.20
N LYS A 488 -6.79 -3.93 21.67
CA LYS A 488 -6.56 -5.27 21.11
C LYS A 488 -6.77 -6.37 22.15
N ASP A 489 -6.28 -6.17 23.37
CA ASP A 489 -6.45 -7.14 24.47
C ASP A 489 -7.91 -7.30 24.89
N GLU A 490 -8.66 -6.19 24.96
CA GLU A 490 -10.10 -6.23 25.22
C GLU A 490 -10.86 -6.92 24.09
N SER A 491 -10.47 -6.67 22.85
CA SER A 491 -11.02 -7.36 21.69
C SER A 491 -10.77 -8.86 21.77
N LEU A 492 -9.55 -9.28 22.11
CA LEU A 492 -9.20 -10.68 22.28
C LEU A 492 -10.06 -11.31 23.38
N LYS A 493 -10.18 -10.67 24.54
CA LYS A 493 -11.05 -11.12 25.65
C LYS A 493 -12.51 -11.28 25.22
N LEU A 494 -13.05 -10.34 24.43
CA LEU A 494 -14.42 -10.40 23.93
C LEU A 494 -14.61 -11.53 22.92
N ILE A 495 -13.69 -11.72 21.96
CA ILE A 495 -13.72 -12.85 21.02
C ILE A 495 -13.70 -14.18 21.78
N ASN A 496 -12.83 -14.24 22.76
CA ASN A 496 -12.64 -15.40 23.63
C ASN A 496 -13.87 -15.73 24.48
N ALA A 497 -14.62 -14.73 24.93
CA ALA A 497 -15.88 -14.93 25.65
C ALA A 497 -16.95 -15.62 24.79
N LEU A 498 -16.90 -15.47 23.45
CA LEU A 498 -17.89 -16.05 22.55
C LEU A 498 -17.94 -17.58 22.57
N HIS A 499 -16.81 -18.23 22.91
CA HIS A 499 -16.77 -19.68 23.12
C HIS A 499 -17.67 -20.15 24.29
N PHE A 500 -18.01 -19.26 25.21
CA PHE A 500 -18.82 -19.58 26.39
C PHE A 500 -20.25 -19.05 26.29
N GLU A 501 -20.46 -17.98 25.52
CA GLU A 501 -21.78 -17.37 25.35
C GLU A 501 -22.66 -18.08 24.31
N PHE A 502 -22.05 -18.89 23.43
CA PHE A 502 -22.71 -19.56 22.32
C PHE A 502 -22.38 -21.05 22.26
N GLU A 503 -23.37 -21.86 21.89
CA GLU A 503 -23.14 -23.23 21.42
C GLU A 503 -22.66 -23.14 19.96
N LEU A 504 -21.34 -23.10 19.78
CA LEU A 504 -20.70 -22.99 18.48
C LEU A 504 -20.61 -24.38 17.81
N ASP A 505 -20.89 -24.44 16.52
CA ASP A 505 -20.62 -25.65 15.74
C ASP A 505 -19.09 -25.85 15.53
N GLU A 506 -18.72 -26.97 14.89
CA GLU A 506 -17.31 -27.30 14.63
C GLU A 506 -16.61 -26.20 13.81
N LYS A 507 -17.29 -25.67 12.79
CA LYS A 507 -16.75 -24.62 11.92
C LYS A 507 -16.59 -23.31 12.68
N GLU A 508 -17.61 -22.92 13.44
CA GLU A 508 -17.62 -21.70 14.22
C GLU A 508 -16.54 -21.73 15.29
N THR A 509 -16.40 -22.84 16.00
CA THR A 509 -15.33 -23.09 16.98
C THR A 509 -13.96 -22.97 16.32
N TYR A 510 -13.76 -23.64 15.19
CA TYR A 510 -12.50 -23.66 14.46
C TYR A 510 -12.04 -22.27 13.99
N PHE A 511 -12.97 -21.46 13.47
CA PHE A 511 -12.66 -20.11 12.96
C PHE A 511 -12.64 -19.04 14.04
N ILE A 512 -13.40 -19.16 15.14
CA ILE A 512 -13.38 -18.14 16.19
C ILE A 512 -12.06 -18.18 16.97
N THR A 513 -11.50 -19.38 17.16
CA THR A 513 -10.15 -19.55 17.73
C THR A 513 -9.10 -18.87 16.83
N ARG A 514 -9.16 -19.05 15.50
CA ARG A 514 -8.23 -18.39 14.56
C ARG A 514 -8.47 -16.89 14.40
N LEU A 515 -9.69 -16.42 14.64
CA LEU A 515 -9.97 -14.99 14.71
C LEU A 515 -9.22 -14.36 15.90
N GLY A 516 -9.31 -14.99 17.08
CA GLY A 516 -8.63 -14.54 18.30
C GLY A 516 -7.11 -14.73 18.26
N TYR A 517 -6.61 -15.77 17.59
CA TYR A 517 -5.18 -16.11 17.55
C TYR A 517 -4.69 -16.18 16.10
N PRO A 518 -4.31 -15.03 15.51
CA PRO A 518 -3.92 -14.95 14.11
C PRO A 518 -2.76 -15.83 13.68
N HIS A 519 -1.88 -16.20 14.62
CA HIS A 519 -0.69 -16.98 14.36
C HIS A 519 -0.95 -18.48 14.17
N LEU A 520 -2.13 -18.98 14.56
CA LEU A 520 -2.48 -20.38 14.38
C LEU A 520 -2.53 -20.73 12.89
N LYS A 521 -1.84 -21.80 12.51
CA LYS A 521 -1.87 -22.30 11.14
C LYS A 521 -3.19 -23.01 10.84
N PRO A 522 -3.56 -23.13 9.56
CA PRO A 522 -4.72 -23.93 9.14
C PRO A 522 -4.64 -25.40 9.56
N SER A 523 -3.45 -25.98 9.70
CA SER A 523 -3.26 -27.36 10.18
C SER A 523 -3.26 -27.50 11.69
N ASP A 524 -3.14 -26.40 12.45
CA ASP A 524 -2.92 -26.49 13.89
C ASP A 524 -4.17 -27.00 14.61
N THR A 525 -3.97 -28.02 15.44
CA THR A 525 -4.99 -28.47 16.38
C THR A 525 -4.90 -27.60 17.61
N ALA A 526 -5.83 -26.65 17.73
CA ALA A 526 -5.93 -25.73 18.84
C ALA A 526 -7.26 -25.93 19.57
N ALA A 527 -7.20 -26.07 20.89
CA ALA A 527 -8.37 -26.19 21.75
C ALA A 527 -8.33 -25.10 22.82
N MET A 528 -9.51 -24.58 23.17
CA MET A 528 -9.66 -23.64 24.28
C MET A 528 -9.97 -24.41 25.56
N LEU A 529 -9.11 -24.28 26.57
CA LEU A 529 -9.43 -24.77 27.91
C LEU A 529 -10.06 -23.66 28.75
N SER A 530 -11.22 -23.94 29.36
CA SER A 530 -11.84 -23.09 30.37
C SER A 530 -11.09 -23.23 31.69
N ILE A 531 -10.43 -22.17 32.15
CA ILE A 531 -9.94 -22.11 33.53
C ILE A 531 -11.05 -21.51 34.40
N LYS A 532 -11.63 -22.30 35.29
CA LYS A 532 -12.42 -21.74 36.41
C LYS A 532 -11.44 -21.19 37.44
N SER A 533 -11.18 -19.88 37.42
CA SER A 533 -10.59 -19.17 38.54
C SER A 533 -11.70 -18.41 39.29
N GLU A 534 -11.55 -18.22 40.60
CA GLU A 534 -12.52 -17.50 41.45
C GLU A 534 -12.72 -16.02 41.06
N ILE A 535 -11.92 -15.48 40.13
CA ILE A 535 -11.91 -14.04 39.81
C ILE A 535 -12.18 -13.73 38.33
N ALA A 536 -11.94 -14.67 37.39
CA ALA A 536 -12.40 -14.57 36.00
C ALA A 536 -12.17 -15.88 35.24
N VAL A 537 -13.06 -16.21 34.29
CA VAL A 537 -12.80 -17.24 33.26
C VAL A 537 -11.92 -16.61 32.18
N GLN A 538 -10.62 -16.86 32.21
CA GLN A 538 -9.73 -16.54 31.08
C GLN A 538 -9.50 -17.82 30.28
N PRO A 539 -9.90 -17.87 29.00
CA PRO A 539 -9.59 -19.00 28.14
C PRO A 539 -8.09 -19.02 27.84
N ASN A 540 -7.54 -20.21 27.91
CA ASN A 540 -6.13 -20.44 27.69
C ASN A 540 -5.96 -21.23 26.39
N LEU A 541 -5.32 -20.62 25.41
CA LEU A 541 -5.03 -21.25 24.13
C LEU A 541 -4.10 -22.43 24.35
N VAL A 542 -4.56 -23.61 23.97
CA VAL A 542 -3.78 -24.84 23.96
C VAL A 542 -3.45 -25.20 22.52
N VAL A 543 -2.16 -25.15 22.19
CA VAL A 543 -1.65 -25.61 20.91
C VAL A 543 -1.09 -27.01 21.08
N GLN A 544 -1.56 -27.96 20.29
CA GLN A 544 -1.08 -29.33 20.30
C GLN A 544 0.01 -29.52 19.24
N LEU A 545 1.17 -30.00 19.67
CA LEU A 545 2.33 -30.26 18.82
C LEU A 545 2.80 -31.71 18.99
N GLN A 546 3.62 -32.17 18.06
CA GLN A 546 4.26 -33.48 18.09
C GLN A 546 5.77 -33.30 18.30
N ASP A 547 6.36 -34.08 19.19
CA ASP A 547 7.81 -34.12 19.43
C ASP A 547 8.53 -34.94 18.35
N ASP A 548 9.88 -34.88 18.31
CA ASP A 548 10.67 -35.57 17.28
C ASP A 548 10.50 -37.12 17.31
N ASP A 549 10.03 -37.66 18.43
CA ASP A 549 9.75 -39.10 18.63
C ASP A 549 8.29 -39.47 18.31
N GLY A 550 7.47 -38.52 17.86
CA GLY A 550 6.07 -38.72 17.53
C GLY A 550 5.09 -38.59 18.70
N ASN A 551 5.54 -38.24 19.91
CA ASN A 551 4.68 -38.06 21.07
C ASN A 551 4.01 -36.70 21.06
N ILE A 552 2.77 -36.66 21.53
CA ILE A 552 1.98 -35.43 21.59
C ILE A 552 2.32 -34.66 22.87
N PHE A 553 2.52 -33.35 22.72
CA PHE A 553 2.57 -32.42 23.84
C PHE A 553 1.75 -31.18 23.51
N THR A 554 1.43 -30.39 24.54
CA THR A 554 0.66 -29.17 24.40
C THR A 554 1.43 -27.97 24.93
N ILE A 555 1.26 -26.81 24.30
CA ILE A 555 1.81 -25.54 24.76
C ILE A 555 0.67 -24.60 25.13
N ARG A 556 0.74 -24.04 26.34
CA ARG A 556 -0.24 -23.07 26.86
C ARG A 556 0.34 -22.21 27.97
N ASN A 557 -0.40 -21.20 28.41
CA ASN A 557 -0.04 -20.47 29.63
C ASN A 557 -0.26 -21.39 30.85
N PRO A 558 0.43 -21.18 31.98
CA PRO A 558 0.11 -21.91 33.20
C PRO A 558 -1.30 -21.55 33.70
N ILE A 559 -2.04 -22.53 34.22
CA ILE A 559 -3.45 -22.35 34.62
C ILE A 559 -3.62 -22.08 36.12
N ASN A 560 -2.57 -22.31 36.91
CA ASN A 560 -2.58 -22.08 38.36
C ASN A 560 -1.15 -21.83 38.90
N PRO A 561 -1.01 -21.28 40.12
CA PRO A 561 0.30 -21.06 40.74
C PRO A 561 1.14 -22.33 40.92
N LYS A 562 0.52 -23.51 41.08
CA LYS A 562 1.26 -24.79 41.23
C LYS A 562 2.05 -25.13 39.97
N GLU A 563 1.54 -24.79 38.79
CA GLU A 563 2.26 -24.97 37.53
C GLU A 563 3.44 -24.01 37.38
N ILE A 564 3.30 -22.76 37.82
CA ILE A 564 4.41 -21.80 37.88
C ILE A 564 5.50 -22.33 38.82
N SER A 565 5.12 -22.87 39.99
CA SER A 565 6.08 -23.49 40.92
C SER A 565 6.79 -24.71 40.32
N LYS A 566 6.08 -25.55 39.57
CA LYS A 566 6.69 -26.69 38.85
C LYS A 566 7.65 -26.24 37.75
N LEU A 567 7.30 -25.19 37.00
CA LEU A 567 8.22 -24.59 36.03
C LEU A 567 9.47 -24.02 36.72
N HIS A 568 9.30 -23.37 37.87
CA HIS A 568 10.42 -22.89 38.69
C HIS A 568 11.33 -24.05 39.13
N GLN A 569 10.75 -25.18 39.58
CA GLN A 569 11.51 -26.39 39.92
C GLN A 569 12.33 -26.92 38.74
N LEU A 570 11.77 -26.93 37.52
CA LEU A 570 12.51 -27.33 36.32
C LEU A 570 13.74 -26.44 36.04
N TYR A 571 13.64 -25.12 36.28
CA TYR A 571 14.80 -24.24 36.16
C TYR A 571 15.88 -24.58 37.19
N LEU A 572 15.50 -24.84 38.45
CA LEU A 572 16.44 -25.23 39.51
C LEU A 572 17.12 -26.57 39.20
N GLU A 573 16.36 -27.58 38.75
CA GLU A 573 16.89 -28.89 38.32
C GLU A 573 17.86 -28.77 37.13
N ALA A 574 17.68 -27.74 36.29
CA ALA A 574 18.57 -27.43 35.19
C ALA A 574 19.78 -26.56 35.61
N ASN A 575 19.97 -26.31 36.91
CA ASN A 575 20.99 -25.41 37.47
C ASN A 575 20.89 -23.97 36.93
N LEU A 576 19.67 -23.51 36.66
CA LEU A 576 19.40 -22.13 36.23
C LEU A 576 18.73 -21.38 37.38
N ASN A 577 19.50 -20.52 38.06
CA ASN A 577 18.91 -19.58 39.01
C ASN A 577 18.05 -18.56 38.26
N VAL A 578 16.77 -18.51 38.60
CA VAL A 578 15.76 -17.61 38.04
C VAL A 578 15.01 -16.93 39.15
N ASN A 579 14.54 -15.71 38.91
CA ASN A 579 13.70 -14.98 39.84
C ASN A 579 12.44 -14.54 39.10
N PHE A 580 11.27 -14.98 39.55
CA PHE A 580 10.00 -14.66 38.92
C PHE A 580 9.43 -13.37 39.51
N ARG A 581 9.06 -12.42 38.65
CA ARG A 581 8.50 -11.12 39.03
C ARG A 581 7.05 -11.00 38.55
N PRO A 582 6.23 -10.12 39.15
CA PRO A 582 4.83 -9.93 38.75
C PRO A 582 4.65 -9.55 37.27
N GLU A 583 5.62 -8.84 36.67
CA GLU A 583 5.62 -8.48 35.25
C GLU A 583 5.90 -9.65 34.29
N HIS A 584 6.34 -10.82 34.81
CA HIS A 584 6.67 -11.97 33.99
C HIS A 584 5.42 -12.71 33.50
N HIS A 585 5.43 -12.99 32.21
CA HIS A 585 4.51 -13.88 31.52
C HIS A 585 5.18 -15.25 31.34
N PHE A 586 4.38 -16.31 31.28
CA PHE A 586 4.87 -17.68 31.29
C PHE A 586 4.21 -18.51 30.19
N LEU A 587 4.99 -19.39 29.59
CA LEU A 587 4.55 -20.39 28.62
C LEU A 587 5.06 -21.76 29.07
N VAL A 588 4.19 -22.77 29.11
CA VAL A 588 4.53 -24.13 29.55
C VAL A 588 4.25 -25.15 28.45
N ALA A 589 5.15 -26.13 28.31
CA ALA A 589 4.95 -27.33 27.51
C ALA A 589 4.56 -28.49 28.42
N ILE A 590 3.50 -29.22 28.06
CA ILE A 590 2.88 -30.26 28.89
C ILE A 590 2.76 -31.55 28.09
N SER A 591 3.24 -32.67 28.63
CA SER A 591 3.10 -33.98 28.01
C SER A 591 1.64 -34.43 27.92
N ASP A 592 1.35 -35.41 27.07
CA ASP A 592 0.09 -36.17 27.04
C ASP A 592 -0.43 -36.59 28.44
N ARG A 593 0.48 -37.00 29.33
CA ARG A 593 0.20 -37.39 30.73
C ARG A 593 -0.01 -36.23 31.70
N GLY A 594 0.04 -34.97 31.25
CA GLY A 594 -0.18 -33.79 32.07
C GLY A 594 1.02 -33.29 32.87
N PHE A 595 2.25 -33.74 32.56
CA PHE A 595 3.46 -33.25 33.24
C PHE A 595 4.02 -32.03 32.53
N ILE A 596 4.47 -31.01 33.27
CA ILE A 596 5.23 -29.90 32.70
C ILE A 596 6.61 -30.43 32.32
N ILE A 597 6.91 -30.39 31.03
CA ILE A 597 8.15 -30.92 30.44
C ILE A 597 9.09 -29.80 29.96
N GLY A 598 8.61 -28.56 29.91
CA GLY A 598 9.41 -27.38 29.61
C GLY A 598 8.62 -26.09 29.77
N GLY A 599 9.28 -24.95 29.59
CA GLY A 599 8.63 -23.65 29.54
C GLY A 599 9.60 -22.49 29.38
N ALA A 600 9.03 -21.31 29.15
CA ALA A 600 9.74 -20.04 29.00
C ALA A 600 9.05 -18.95 29.82
N PHE A 601 9.81 -17.92 30.22
CA PHE A 601 9.23 -16.72 30.80
C PHE A 601 9.84 -15.45 30.19
N TYR A 602 9.01 -14.43 30.06
CA TYR A 602 9.32 -13.20 29.33
C TYR A 602 8.53 -12.03 29.90
N TYR A 603 8.92 -10.81 29.58
CA TYR A 603 8.16 -9.60 29.90
C TYR A 603 8.23 -8.61 28.75
N ARG A 604 7.25 -7.72 28.67
CA ARG A 604 7.24 -6.64 27.69
C ARG A 604 8.15 -5.52 28.17
N SER A 605 9.19 -5.19 27.41
CA SER A 605 10.15 -4.14 27.78
C SER A 605 9.71 -2.76 27.28
N ASP A 606 9.10 -2.69 26.10
CA ASP A 606 8.51 -1.47 25.53
C ASP A 606 7.33 -1.81 24.58
N GLU A 607 6.78 -0.81 23.89
CA GLU A 607 5.63 -1.02 23.00
C GLU A 607 5.94 -1.97 21.82
N ASP A 608 7.16 -1.98 21.31
CA ASP A 608 7.56 -2.73 20.11
C ASP A 608 8.46 -3.94 20.44
N THR A 609 8.82 -4.16 21.72
CA THR A 609 9.83 -5.13 22.15
C THR A 609 9.38 -6.00 23.33
N VAL A 610 9.61 -7.31 23.22
CA VAL A 610 9.52 -8.27 24.32
C VAL A 610 10.91 -8.77 24.70
N HIS A 611 11.20 -8.83 26.00
CA HIS A 611 12.40 -9.46 26.53
C HIS A 611 12.09 -10.87 27.06
N MET A 612 12.68 -11.88 26.43
CA MET A 612 12.64 -13.26 26.90
C MET A 612 13.82 -13.53 27.82
N GLU A 613 13.53 -13.85 29.08
CA GLU A 613 14.54 -14.08 30.12
C GLU A 613 15.24 -15.42 29.92
N LYS A 614 14.52 -16.53 30.09
CA LYS A 614 15.06 -17.89 29.90
C LYS A 614 14.00 -18.86 29.38
N ILE A 615 14.52 -19.97 28.85
CA ILE A 615 13.76 -21.16 28.44
C ILE A 615 14.39 -22.41 29.08
N VAL A 616 13.56 -23.39 29.46
CA VAL A 616 14.01 -24.67 30.01
C VAL A 616 13.21 -25.84 29.44
N VAL A 617 13.89 -26.97 29.27
CA VAL A 617 13.28 -28.28 28.97
C VAL A 617 13.86 -29.31 29.92
N SER A 618 12.98 -30.12 30.51
CA SER A 618 13.33 -31.23 31.40
C SER A 618 14.33 -32.16 30.73
N ASN A 619 15.33 -32.64 31.49
CA ASN A 619 16.42 -33.46 30.96
C ASN A 619 15.95 -34.66 30.13
N ARG A 620 14.83 -35.30 30.52
CA ARG A 620 14.26 -36.48 29.83
C ARG A 620 13.63 -36.16 28.47
N TYR A 621 13.36 -34.88 28.19
CA TYR A 621 12.67 -34.39 27.00
C TYR A 621 13.55 -33.47 26.15
N ARG A 622 14.85 -33.37 26.45
CA ARG A 622 15.80 -32.61 25.63
C ARG A 622 16.08 -33.33 24.32
N ARG A 623 16.35 -32.56 23.27
CA ARG A 623 16.61 -33.05 21.89
C ARG A 623 15.44 -33.81 21.26
N LYS A 624 14.22 -33.42 21.61
CA LYS A 624 12.95 -33.95 21.06
C LYS A 624 12.09 -32.83 20.44
N GLY A 625 12.68 -31.75 19.95
CA GLY A 625 11.91 -30.62 19.40
C GLY A 625 11.12 -29.75 20.39
N ILE A 626 10.99 -30.11 21.68
CA ILE A 626 10.17 -29.36 22.67
C ILE A 626 10.57 -27.89 22.80
N SER A 627 11.88 -27.60 22.86
CA SER A 627 12.37 -26.23 22.99
C SER A 627 12.10 -25.40 21.73
N GLU A 628 12.17 -26.03 20.55
CA GLU A 628 11.85 -25.41 19.27
C GLU A 628 10.36 -25.10 19.16
N GLY A 629 9.49 -26.03 19.55
CA GLY A 629 8.06 -25.80 19.66
C GLY A 629 7.73 -24.62 20.58
N LEU A 630 8.35 -24.55 21.76
CA LEU A 630 8.18 -23.43 22.70
C LEU A 630 8.64 -22.08 22.11
N MET A 631 9.79 -22.03 21.45
CA MET A 631 10.31 -20.80 20.84
C MET A 631 9.43 -20.33 19.69
N ASN A 632 9.06 -21.24 18.79
CA ASN A 632 8.24 -20.91 17.63
C ASN A 632 6.84 -20.45 18.03
N GLU A 633 6.25 -21.09 19.03
CA GLU A 633 4.97 -20.68 19.60
C GLU A 633 5.06 -19.32 20.31
N LEU A 634 6.14 -19.07 21.06
CA LEU A 634 6.39 -17.78 21.69
C LEU A 634 6.48 -16.65 20.65
N PHE A 635 7.28 -16.83 19.60
CA PHE A 635 7.40 -15.83 18.52
C PHE A 635 6.07 -15.60 17.81
N SER A 636 5.34 -16.67 17.55
CA SER A 636 4.02 -16.64 16.91
C SER A 636 3.04 -15.78 17.72
N ARG A 637 3.01 -15.99 19.05
CA ARG A 637 2.19 -15.19 19.98
C ARG A 637 2.62 -13.72 20.01
N ILE A 638 3.91 -13.46 20.20
CA ILE A 638 4.44 -12.08 20.27
C ILE A 638 4.19 -11.33 18.96
N LYS A 639 4.41 -11.98 17.81
CA LYS A 639 4.15 -11.38 16.49
C LYS A 639 2.68 -11.02 16.31
N SER A 640 1.76 -11.85 16.81
CA SER A 640 0.32 -11.55 16.76
C SER A 640 -0.11 -10.35 17.61
N GLU A 641 0.74 -9.88 18.54
CA GLU A 641 0.53 -8.65 19.32
C GLU A 641 1.10 -7.40 18.63
N ASN A 642 1.56 -7.48 17.37
CA ASN A 642 2.26 -6.42 16.62
C ASN A 642 3.60 -5.98 17.22
N ILE A 643 4.22 -6.83 18.03
CA ILE A 643 5.55 -6.57 18.59
C ILE A 643 6.58 -6.96 17.53
N LYS A 644 7.53 -6.05 17.26
CA LYS A 644 8.50 -6.18 16.17
C LYS A 644 9.77 -6.91 16.59
N PHE A 645 10.17 -6.78 17.85
CA PHE A 645 11.45 -7.26 18.32
C PHE A 645 11.29 -8.19 19.52
N VAL A 646 12.05 -9.29 19.51
CA VAL A 646 12.30 -10.12 20.69
C VAL A 646 13.75 -9.99 21.06
N THR A 647 14.02 -9.68 22.33
CA THR A 647 15.37 -9.63 22.88
C THR A 647 15.57 -10.73 23.91
N THR A 648 16.81 -11.16 24.10
CA THR A 648 17.18 -12.09 25.18
C THR A 648 18.61 -11.83 25.65
N GLY A 649 18.97 -12.34 26.82
CA GLY A 649 20.33 -12.25 27.34
C GLY A 649 21.35 -13.04 26.50
N PHE A 650 22.63 -12.90 26.83
CA PHE A 650 23.73 -13.54 26.09
C PHE A 650 24.05 -14.98 26.56
N PHE A 651 23.08 -15.68 27.16
CA PHE A 651 23.30 -17.01 27.73
C PHE A 651 23.15 -18.10 26.66
N ARG A 652 24.23 -18.82 26.31
CA ARG A 652 24.27 -19.85 25.23
C ARG A 652 23.80 -19.31 23.86
N PRO A 653 24.50 -18.31 23.31
CA PRO A 653 24.08 -17.62 22.09
C PRO A 653 23.93 -18.55 20.88
N GLU A 654 24.67 -19.66 20.82
CA GLU A 654 24.63 -20.63 19.73
C GLU A 654 23.25 -21.27 19.56
N TYR A 655 22.48 -21.41 20.65
CA TYR A 655 21.10 -21.87 20.60
C TYR A 655 20.21 -20.81 19.92
N PHE A 656 20.34 -19.56 20.34
CA PHE A 656 19.50 -18.46 19.85
C PHE A 656 19.82 -18.06 18.40
N TYR A 657 21.07 -18.18 17.96
CA TYR A 657 21.45 -17.93 16.56
C TYR A 657 20.67 -18.81 15.57
N ARG A 658 20.30 -20.03 15.95
CA ARG A 658 19.48 -20.92 15.10
C ARG A 658 18.07 -20.39 14.86
N PHE A 659 17.56 -19.54 15.77
CA PHE A 659 16.27 -18.87 15.63
C PHE A 659 16.38 -17.49 14.97
N GLY A 660 17.55 -17.13 14.46
CA GLY A 660 17.79 -15.88 13.73
C GLY A 660 18.06 -14.67 14.63
N PHE A 661 18.37 -14.88 15.92
CA PHE A 661 18.88 -13.80 16.76
C PHE A 661 20.25 -13.30 16.28
N LYS A 662 20.50 -11.99 16.42
CA LYS A 662 21.75 -11.32 16.05
C LYS A 662 22.17 -10.35 17.14
N ILE A 663 23.43 -9.92 17.08
CA ILE A 663 23.96 -8.86 17.94
C ILE A 663 23.68 -7.52 17.25
N GLU A 664 23.03 -6.60 17.94
CA GLU A 664 22.83 -5.22 17.47
C GLU A 664 23.30 -4.21 18.50
N ARG A 665 23.93 -3.11 18.03
CA ARG A 665 24.51 -2.08 18.90
C ARG A 665 23.50 -1.36 19.80
N LYS A 666 22.21 -1.41 19.44
CA LYS A 666 21.12 -0.73 20.17
C LYS A 666 20.66 -1.52 21.40
N TYR A 667 20.92 -2.83 21.47
CA TYR A 667 20.43 -3.72 22.52
C TYR A 667 21.60 -4.32 23.32
N SER A 668 21.41 -4.52 24.63
CA SER A 668 22.45 -5.09 25.52
C SER A 668 22.62 -6.60 25.36
N GLY A 669 21.74 -7.26 24.60
CA GLY A 669 21.72 -8.71 24.40
C GLY A 669 21.55 -9.10 22.93
N LEU A 670 20.97 -10.27 22.71
CA LEU A 670 20.61 -10.75 21.38
C LEU A 670 19.23 -10.21 20.98
N VAL A 671 19.07 -9.84 19.72
CA VAL A 671 17.78 -9.37 19.16
C VAL A 671 17.37 -10.18 17.94
N LYS A 672 16.07 -10.43 17.83
CA LYS A 672 15.41 -11.02 16.66
C LYS A 672 14.29 -10.08 16.23
N GLU A 673 14.29 -9.72 14.96
CA GLU A 673 13.14 -9.11 14.28
C GLU A 673 12.14 -10.21 13.89
N LEU A 674 10.85 -9.98 14.15
CA LEU A 674 9.76 -10.96 14.03
C LEU A 674 9.04 -10.98 12.69
#